data_AF-A0A5S5B4Z7-F1
#
_entry.id   AF-A0A5S5B4Z7-F1
#
_cell.length_a   1.000
_cell.length_b   1.000
_cell.length_c   1.000
_cell.angle_alpha   90.00
_cell.angle_beta   90.00
_cell.angle_gamma   90.00
#
_symmetry.space_group_name_H-M   'P 1'
#
loop_
_entity.id
_entity.type
_entity.pdbx_description
1 polymer ?
#
loop_
_entity_poly.entity_id
_entity_poly.type
_entity_poly.pdbx_seq_one_letter_code
_entity_poly.pdbx_strand_id
1 'polypeptide(L)'
;MRLPPAEFPVAGWSAQMLERWIVLTKKAATMEASVGNNDAYERTSAELHRMAQTLRFDALPEMLKRRITARTLTSLWLKNEVIELLNARLLTTMLRAQQPRLTPMTLRQLAQLYFRRFDRLDEKEGVRELLERSLLQQLDLIPPSKIQTSRADPLVTLKREGHWLLSLDGPRYLAERVRQGGRELGETFMELGLHGFDDGRYGDICRVHFYLETLRHLPLGEADPVLDELLKPTVAKAPFEGTRRIGHVALEILIDRAGQEPGEVWQNFILNLAGDPRISSTNERFVEWWRPLGEERIQKVRGWLSKEDLRLFLQAVEQYGLETANTEMQRMFPARKRFLEGLFKLKLIRNTRLLLGGKAQQSVKRILGKDVKTSFARMDGPMNDKAVIYLDCGDFHLVEGSHSFKIWVYLAAPGEALRTYERNTFSHYDLTTTVPATYKKLYPGLPYDAFVHTPYTWQNKVFTFLAENGIAVDIEQLLSPEDYRLQLRKFGVPAVSARRTVVPPPAKEQAKTATRSPTVVKQGSEYATAPTSRHMDEPTPTRRPDDVASEFINSAVQPRAVVPRDGNQPLRQTARPLFSSLQLAALRHLDAHPHCKFYALLEAVSGQGGNVLNVKTMLESSLSQYVQQDEEGYWLLSSVGVQLLAESTGAAPSNATQSAPEAEAASATTTATATAAAGSRLAKLEPFALAVLHYFAANPGDKVRYAANVLEVDARLVNQALFGPLKGICTQDDRYGWHLTGAAQRELEAFETQAEKS
;
A
#
# COMPACT_ATOMS: atom_id res chain seq x y z
N MET A 1 -15.03 -39.84 42.76
CA MET A 1 -14.54 -38.63 43.47
C MET A 1 -14.24 -37.56 42.43
N ARG A 2 -14.95 -36.43 42.46
CA ARG A 2 -14.57 -35.23 41.70
C ARG A 2 -13.67 -34.40 42.61
N LEU A 3 -12.44 -34.15 42.19
CA LEU A 3 -11.57 -33.20 42.89
C LEU A 3 -12.17 -31.80 42.76
N PRO A 4 -12.10 -30.96 43.81
CA PRO A 4 -12.57 -29.58 43.74
C PRO A 4 -11.73 -28.77 42.73
N PRO A 5 -12.29 -27.68 42.17
CA PRO A 5 -11.60 -26.85 41.19
C PRO A 5 -10.32 -26.26 41.80
N ALA A 6 -9.21 -26.35 41.07
CA ALA A 6 -8.00 -25.63 41.43
C ALA A 6 -8.20 -24.14 41.15
N GLU A 7 -8.40 -23.36 42.20
CA GLU A 7 -8.28 -21.91 42.14
C GLU A 7 -6.79 -21.57 41.94
N PHE A 8 -6.42 -21.21 40.71
CA PHE A 8 -5.15 -20.55 40.48
C PHE A 8 -5.31 -19.10 40.96
N PRO A 9 -4.62 -18.67 42.04
CA PRO A 9 -4.63 -17.26 42.38
C PRO A 9 -4.06 -16.48 41.20
N VAL A 10 -4.88 -15.61 40.61
CA VAL A 10 -4.40 -14.54 39.74
C VAL A 10 -3.64 -13.57 40.64
N ALA A 11 -2.41 -13.95 41.00
CA ALA A 11 -1.48 -13.07 41.68
C ALA A 11 -1.08 -11.99 40.67
N GLY A 12 -1.91 -10.95 40.58
CA GLY A 12 -1.52 -9.70 39.95
C GLY A 12 -0.24 -9.21 40.61
N TRP A 13 0.77 -8.95 39.79
CA TRP A 13 2.04 -8.41 40.27
C TRP A 13 1.74 -7.08 40.96
N SER A 14 2.20 -6.91 42.21
CA SER A 14 2.00 -5.65 42.91
C SER A 14 2.66 -4.50 42.13
N ALA A 15 2.14 -3.28 42.27
CA ALA A 15 2.71 -2.09 41.62
C ALA A 15 4.22 -1.94 41.95
N GLN A 16 4.63 -2.26 43.18
CA GLN A 16 6.04 -2.29 43.58
C GLN A 16 6.86 -3.35 42.84
N MET A 17 6.27 -4.51 42.52
CA MET A 17 6.96 -5.56 41.79
C MET A 17 7.11 -5.20 40.30
N LEU A 18 6.10 -4.58 39.70
CA LEU A 18 6.17 -3.99 38.35
C LEU A 18 7.24 -2.90 38.27
N GLU A 19 7.29 -2.00 39.25
CA GLU A 19 8.31 -0.95 39.32
C GLU A 19 9.72 -1.53 39.46
N ARG A 20 9.89 -2.56 40.31
CA ARG A 20 11.16 -3.30 40.41
C ARG A 20 11.55 -3.97 39.08
N TRP A 21 10.59 -4.51 38.34
CA TRP A 21 10.85 -5.06 37.01
C TRP A 21 11.22 -3.98 36.01
N ILE A 22 10.56 -2.83 35.99
CA ILE A 22 10.95 -1.69 35.14
C ILE A 22 12.38 -1.26 35.46
N VAL A 23 12.74 -1.16 36.74
CA VAL A 23 14.11 -0.84 37.18
C VAL A 23 15.10 -1.92 36.76
N LEU A 24 14.77 -3.20 36.90
CA LEU A 24 15.62 -4.31 36.48
C LEU A 24 15.79 -4.36 34.96
N THR A 25 14.74 -4.11 34.18
CA THR A 25 14.79 -4.03 32.72
C THR A 25 15.62 -2.84 32.27
N LYS A 26 15.48 -1.67 32.93
CA LYS A 26 16.31 -0.50 32.66
C LYS A 26 17.77 -0.72 33.05
N LYS A 27 18.04 -1.42 34.16
CA LYS A 27 19.38 -1.86 34.57
C LYS A 27 19.96 -2.88 33.60
N ALA A 28 19.16 -3.83 33.13
CA ALA A 28 19.57 -4.81 32.13
C ALA A 28 19.90 -4.13 30.79
N ALA A 29 19.09 -3.16 30.34
CA ALA A 29 19.35 -2.38 29.13
C ALA A 29 20.59 -1.47 29.25
N THR A 30 20.81 -0.84 30.41
CA THR A 30 22.04 -0.06 30.66
C THR A 30 23.27 -0.95 30.83
N MET A 31 23.13 -2.14 31.42
CA MET A 31 24.18 -3.16 31.43
C MET A 31 24.45 -3.66 30.02
N GLU A 32 23.44 -3.97 29.21
CA GLU A 32 23.60 -4.36 27.81
C GLU A 32 24.32 -3.29 26.99
N ALA A 33 23.97 -2.00 27.18
CA ALA A 33 24.65 -0.87 26.54
C ALA A 33 26.09 -0.63 27.03
N SER A 34 26.42 -1.02 28.27
CA SER A 34 27.76 -0.86 28.87
C SER A 34 28.62 -2.13 28.80
N VAL A 35 28.04 -3.29 28.51
CA VAL A 35 28.73 -4.57 28.31
C VAL A 35 29.52 -4.50 27.01
N GLY A 36 30.78 -4.10 27.10
CA GLY A 36 31.69 -4.04 25.97
C GLY A 36 32.55 -2.80 25.92
N ASN A 37 32.01 -1.65 26.33
CA ASN A 37 32.63 -0.33 26.21
C ASN A 37 33.18 0.11 27.57
N ASN A 38 34.31 -0.46 27.97
CA ASN A 38 35.09 0.08 29.09
C ASN A 38 36.19 1.02 28.56
N ASP A 39 36.77 1.84 29.43
CA ASP A 39 37.88 2.74 29.07
C ASP A 39 39.04 2.00 28.37
N ALA A 40 39.28 0.73 28.72
CA ALA A 40 40.32 -0.07 28.09
C ALA A 40 40.00 -0.44 26.64
N TYR A 41 38.72 -0.66 26.31
CA TYR A 41 38.23 -0.89 24.95
C TYR A 41 38.40 0.38 24.12
N GLU A 42 37.98 1.54 24.64
CA GLU A 42 38.13 2.83 23.95
C GLU A 42 39.59 3.18 23.69
N ARG A 43 40.48 3.02 24.69
CA ARG A 43 41.93 3.21 24.51
C ARG A 43 42.51 2.26 23.47
N THR A 44 42.11 0.98 23.50
CA THR A 44 42.59 0.00 22.53
C THR A 44 42.06 0.28 21.13
N SER A 45 40.82 0.76 21.02
CA SER A 45 40.19 1.17 19.76
C SER A 45 40.92 2.37 19.16
N ALA A 46 41.16 3.41 19.95
CA ALA A 46 41.90 4.59 19.51
C ALA A 46 43.33 4.24 19.03
N GLU A 47 44.00 3.35 19.75
CA GLU A 47 45.34 2.89 19.37
C GLU A 47 45.34 2.07 18.07
N LEU A 48 44.36 1.18 17.87
CA LEU A 48 44.23 0.41 16.62
C LEU A 48 43.91 1.31 15.42
N HIS A 49 43.06 2.33 15.61
CA HIS A 49 42.82 3.35 14.58
C HIS A 49 44.08 4.15 14.25
N ARG A 50 44.84 4.55 15.27
CA ARG A 50 46.12 5.25 15.10
C ARG A 50 47.12 4.40 14.32
N MET A 51 47.22 3.10 14.62
CA MET A 51 48.07 2.18 13.85
C MET A 51 47.60 2.06 12.40
N ALA A 52 46.28 1.93 12.17
CA ALA A 52 45.70 1.88 10.82
C ALA A 52 46.05 3.12 9.99
N GLN A 53 45.93 4.32 10.58
CA GLN A 53 46.22 5.59 9.93
C GLN A 53 47.72 5.80 9.66
N THR A 54 48.57 5.37 10.58
CA THR A 54 50.03 5.57 10.48
C THR A 54 50.77 4.44 9.76
N LEU A 55 50.08 3.33 9.45
CA LEU A 55 50.64 2.11 8.87
C LEU A 55 51.81 1.51 9.69
N ARG A 56 51.88 1.81 10.99
CA ARG A 56 52.91 1.28 11.90
C ARG A 56 52.32 0.23 12.82
N PHE A 57 52.72 -1.02 12.63
CA PHE A 57 52.13 -2.20 13.30
C PHE A 57 53.11 -2.95 14.21
N ASP A 58 54.28 -2.38 14.52
CA ASP A 58 55.36 -3.08 15.25
C ASP A 58 54.92 -3.58 16.64
N ALA A 59 54.05 -2.83 17.32
CA ALA A 59 53.52 -3.19 18.63
C ALA A 59 52.30 -4.12 18.58
N LEU A 60 51.70 -4.34 17.39
CA LEU A 60 50.45 -5.09 17.23
C LEU A 60 50.57 -6.56 17.68
N PRO A 61 51.63 -7.33 17.36
CA PRO A 61 51.75 -8.72 17.80
C PRO A 61 51.72 -8.88 19.34
N GLU A 62 52.37 -7.96 20.07
CA GLU A 62 52.36 -7.99 21.54
C GLU A 62 51.00 -7.58 22.11
N MET A 63 50.36 -6.56 21.53
CA MET A 63 49.01 -6.18 21.93
C MET A 63 48.00 -7.31 21.71
N LEU A 64 48.12 -8.05 20.60
CA LEU A 64 47.25 -9.16 20.24
C LEU A 64 47.30 -10.33 21.24
N LYS A 65 48.26 -10.39 22.18
CA LYS A 65 48.23 -11.37 23.29
C LYS A 65 47.11 -11.06 24.29
N ARG A 66 46.68 -9.80 24.38
CA ARG A 66 45.59 -9.38 25.29
C ARG A 66 44.24 -9.72 24.66
N ARG A 67 43.36 -10.38 25.43
CA ARG A 67 42.00 -10.76 24.99
C ARG A 67 41.18 -9.56 24.51
N ILE A 68 41.34 -8.42 25.16
CA ILE A 68 40.64 -7.17 24.82
C ILE A 68 41.02 -6.69 23.42
N THR A 69 42.30 -6.77 23.03
CA THR A 69 42.77 -6.31 21.73
C THR A 69 42.21 -7.14 20.60
N ALA A 70 42.23 -8.48 20.72
CA ALA A 70 41.63 -9.35 19.72
C ALA A 70 40.13 -9.07 19.55
N ARG A 71 39.39 -8.92 20.66
CA ARG A 71 37.97 -8.54 20.65
C ARG A 71 37.72 -7.17 20.02
N THR A 72 38.54 -6.17 20.33
CA THR A 72 38.42 -4.84 19.74
C THR A 72 38.70 -4.89 18.25
N LEU A 73 39.78 -5.55 17.82
CA LEU A 73 40.12 -5.67 16.40
C LEU A 73 39.00 -6.34 15.58
N THR A 74 38.44 -7.46 16.06
CA THR A 74 37.32 -8.15 15.38
C THR A 74 36.04 -7.33 15.36
N SER A 75 35.78 -6.54 16.41
CA SER A 75 34.69 -5.56 16.43
C SER A 75 34.87 -4.45 15.38
N LEU A 76 36.09 -3.91 15.24
CA LEU A 76 36.40 -2.87 14.25
C LEU A 76 36.27 -3.40 12.81
N TRP A 77 36.63 -4.67 12.56
CA TRP A 77 36.37 -5.33 11.27
C TRP A 77 34.87 -5.43 10.98
N LEU A 78 34.05 -5.84 11.96
CA LEU A 78 32.60 -5.91 11.81
C LEU A 78 31.96 -4.56 11.49
N LYS A 79 32.43 -3.49 12.14
CA LYS A 79 31.97 -2.11 11.90
C LYS A 79 32.52 -1.48 10.63
N ASN A 80 33.37 -2.21 9.89
CA ASN A 80 34.00 -1.75 8.66
C ASN A 80 34.98 -0.56 8.85
N GLU A 81 35.47 -0.32 10.07
CA GLU A 81 36.32 0.84 10.39
C GLU A 81 37.78 0.62 9.98
N VAL A 82 38.27 -0.62 10.10
CA VAL A 82 39.65 -1.02 9.75
C VAL A 82 39.68 -2.31 8.93
N ILE A 83 38.62 -2.57 8.15
CA ILE A 83 38.50 -3.80 7.35
C ILE A 83 39.67 -3.98 6.37
N GLU A 84 40.28 -2.87 5.94
CA GLU A 84 41.42 -2.89 5.03
C GLU A 84 42.62 -3.63 5.61
N LEU A 85 42.76 -3.63 6.93
CA LEU A 85 43.81 -4.38 7.63
C LEU A 85 43.55 -5.89 7.67
N LEU A 86 42.31 -6.34 7.49
CA LEU A 86 42.00 -7.77 7.48
C LEU A 86 42.75 -8.44 6.32
N ASN A 87 43.63 -9.38 6.63
CA ASN A 87 44.32 -10.24 5.66
C ASN A 87 44.73 -11.55 6.34
N ALA A 88 45.13 -12.55 5.55
CA ALA A 88 45.42 -13.88 6.07
C ALA A 88 46.56 -13.88 7.12
N ARG A 89 47.57 -13.02 6.95
CA ARG A 89 48.70 -12.89 7.87
C ARG A 89 48.28 -12.34 9.23
N LEU A 90 47.50 -11.26 9.26
CA LEU A 90 47.02 -10.64 10.50
C LEU A 90 46.05 -11.57 11.24
N LEU A 91 45.12 -12.21 10.52
CA LEU A 91 44.20 -13.19 11.09
C LEU A 91 44.97 -14.34 11.75
N THR A 92 45.96 -14.92 11.03
CA THR A 92 46.82 -15.98 11.57
C THR A 92 47.59 -15.52 12.82
N THR A 93 48.13 -14.30 12.80
CA THR A 93 48.90 -13.74 13.91
C THR A 93 48.03 -13.58 15.16
N MET A 94 46.81 -13.04 15.00
CA MET A 94 45.83 -12.93 16.09
C MET A 94 45.45 -14.30 16.65
N LEU A 95 45.14 -15.28 15.78
CA LEU A 95 44.75 -16.63 16.22
C LEU A 95 45.87 -17.32 17.01
N ARG A 96 47.12 -17.17 16.58
CA ARG A 96 48.30 -17.69 17.31
C ARG A 96 48.53 -16.99 18.65
N ALA A 97 48.30 -15.68 18.72
CA ALA A 97 48.47 -14.92 19.97
C ALA A 97 47.39 -15.23 21.02
N GLN A 98 46.26 -15.82 20.61
CA GLN A 98 45.08 -16.07 21.45
C GLN A 98 44.92 -17.53 21.91
N GLN A 99 45.96 -18.35 21.80
CA GLN A 99 45.96 -19.75 22.23
C GLN A 99 45.58 -19.93 23.72
N PRO A 100 45.01 -21.08 24.12
CA PRO A 100 44.61 -22.22 23.27
C PRO A 100 43.29 -22.01 22.51
N ARG A 101 42.49 -21.01 22.91
CA ARG A 101 41.17 -20.74 22.32
C ARG A 101 40.82 -19.25 22.37
N LEU A 102 40.00 -18.80 21.43
CA LEU A 102 39.38 -17.49 21.43
C LEU A 102 38.38 -17.33 22.59
N THR A 103 38.12 -16.09 22.97
CA THR A 103 36.99 -15.80 23.86
C THR A 103 35.67 -16.02 23.11
N PRO A 104 34.56 -16.42 23.79
CA PRO A 104 33.27 -16.60 23.14
C PRO A 104 32.81 -15.37 22.35
N MET A 105 33.07 -14.17 22.87
CA MET A 105 32.73 -12.91 22.19
C MET A 105 33.54 -12.72 20.91
N THR A 106 34.87 -12.89 20.96
CA THR A 106 35.72 -12.79 19.76
C THR A 106 35.33 -13.81 18.70
N LEU A 107 35.03 -15.05 19.12
CA LEU A 107 34.59 -16.11 18.21
C LEU A 107 33.24 -15.78 17.56
N ARG A 108 32.27 -15.27 18.34
CA ARG A 108 30.98 -14.80 17.82
C ARG A 108 31.15 -13.66 16.82
N GLN A 109 32.05 -12.71 17.09
CA GLN A 109 32.34 -11.61 16.19
C GLN A 109 32.95 -12.08 14.87
N LEU A 110 33.89 -13.04 14.93
CA LEU A 110 34.47 -13.64 13.71
C LEU A 110 33.43 -14.45 12.91
N ALA A 111 32.56 -15.20 13.59
CA ALA A 111 31.45 -15.88 12.94
C ALA A 111 30.52 -14.86 12.28
N GLN A 112 30.13 -13.79 12.97
CA GLN A 112 29.29 -12.74 12.40
C GLN A 112 29.99 -12.05 11.20
N LEU A 113 31.30 -11.85 11.27
CA LEU A 113 32.08 -11.28 10.16
C LEU A 113 32.03 -12.21 8.94
N TYR A 114 32.15 -13.53 9.16
CA TYR A 114 32.02 -14.54 8.12
C TYR A 114 30.65 -14.47 7.45
N PHE A 115 29.56 -14.46 8.20
CA PHE A 115 28.21 -14.38 7.60
C PHE A 115 27.94 -13.01 6.95
N ARG A 116 28.49 -11.93 7.50
CA ARG A 116 28.32 -10.58 6.97
C ARG A 116 29.00 -10.37 5.62
N ARG A 117 30.18 -10.97 5.41
CA ARG A 117 31.00 -10.78 4.20
C ARG A 117 31.01 -11.98 3.26
N PHE A 118 31.01 -13.19 3.81
CA PHE A 118 30.96 -14.46 3.11
C PHE A 118 31.90 -14.55 1.90
N ASP A 119 31.36 -14.65 0.68
CA ASP A 119 32.09 -14.72 -0.59
C ASP A 119 32.93 -13.46 -0.85
N ARG A 120 32.54 -12.30 -0.33
CA ARG A 120 33.37 -11.08 -0.42
C ARG A 120 34.67 -11.15 0.38
N LEU A 121 34.83 -12.13 1.27
CA LEU A 121 36.14 -12.37 1.90
C LEU A 121 37.18 -12.87 0.89
N ASP A 122 36.75 -13.42 -0.25
CA ASP A 122 37.64 -13.88 -1.33
C ASP A 122 38.27 -12.72 -2.10
N GLU A 123 37.80 -11.47 -1.92
CA GLU A 123 38.48 -10.26 -2.41
C GLU A 123 39.92 -10.17 -1.89
N LYS A 124 40.19 -10.81 -0.74
CA LYS A 124 41.52 -10.93 -0.14
C LYS A 124 41.92 -12.39 -0.12
N GLU A 125 42.92 -12.72 -0.94
CA GLU A 125 43.37 -14.08 -1.18
C GLU A 125 43.54 -14.90 0.12
N GLY A 126 42.84 -16.03 0.19
CA GLY A 126 42.93 -17.02 1.26
C GLY A 126 42.29 -16.63 2.60
N VAL A 127 41.67 -15.45 2.72
CA VAL A 127 41.07 -14.98 3.99
C VAL A 127 39.83 -15.78 4.35
N ARG A 128 38.95 -16.05 3.38
CA ARG A 128 37.71 -16.80 3.61
C ARG A 128 38.01 -18.23 4.07
N GLU A 129 38.83 -18.98 3.33
CA GLU A 129 39.16 -20.37 3.65
C GLU A 129 39.93 -20.48 4.97
N LEU A 130 40.77 -19.49 5.29
CA LEU A 130 41.46 -19.43 6.57
C LEU A 130 40.46 -19.19 7.71
N LEU A 131 39.53 -18.24 7.54
CA LEU A 131 38.53 -17.92 8.55
C LEU A 131 37.57 -19.09 8.77
N GLU A 132 37.07 -19.72 7.71
CA GLU A 132 36.24 -20.92 7.74
C GLU A 132 36.89 -22.04 8.56
N ARG A 133 38.12 -22.44 8.20
CA ARG A 133 38.88 -23.47 8.91
C ARG A 133 39.14 -23.09 10.37
N SER A 134 39.48 -21.82 10.62
CA SER A 134 39.76 -21.33 11.97
C SER A 134 38.51 -21.32 12.84
N LEU A 135 37.35 -20.97 12.29
CA LEU A 135 36.08 -21.02 13.00
C LEU A 135 35.75 -22.46 13.40
N LEU A 136 35.82 -23.42 12.47
CA LEU A 136 35.57 -24.84 12.76
C LEU A 136 36.49 -25.36 13.87
N GLN A 137 37.80 -25.11 13.77
CA GLN A 137 38.77 -25.50 14.81
C GLN A 137 38.46 -24.86 16.18
N GLN A 138 38.08 -23.59 16.21
CA GLN A 138 37.78 -22.90 17.47
C GLN A 138 36.43 -23.32 18.08
N LEU A 139 35.44 -23.71 17.25
CA LEU A 139 34.16 -24.25 17.68
C LEU A 139 34.32 -25.61 18.38
N ASP A 140 35.24 -26.45 17.91
CA ASP A 140 35.55 -27.74 18.55
C ASP A 140 36.10 -27.57 19.97
N LEU A 141 36.87 -26.51 20.20
CA LEU A 141 37.47 -26.15 21.50
C LEU A 141 36.46 -25.54 22.50
N ILE A 142 35.21 -25.30 22.09
CA ILE A 142 34.16 -24.80 23.00
C ILE A 142 33.77 -25.93 23.98
N PRO A 143 33.84 -25.68 25.30
CA PRO A 143 33.42 -26.67 26.29
C PRO A 143 31.90 -26.89 26.23
N PRO A 144 31.40 -28.09 26.58
CA PRO A 144 29.97 -28.36 26.60
C PRO A 144 29.26 -27.41 27.57
N SER A 145 28.18 -26.78 27.11
CA SER A 145 27.35 -25.88 27.93
C SER A 145 26.71 -26.66 29.07
N LYS A 146 26.92 -26.20 30.31
CA LYS A 146 26.31 -26.80 31.52
C LYS A 146 24.86 -26.36 31.76
N ILE A 147 24.39 -25.35 31.03
CA ILE A 147 23.08 -24.71 31.19
C ILE A 147 22.36 -24.82 29.84
N GLN A 148 21.19 -25.46 29.83
CA GLN A 148 20.28 -25.40 28.69
C GLN A 148 19.58 -24.04 28.71
N THR A 149 19.97 -23.16 27.81
CA THR A 149 19.23 -21.92 27.55
C THR A 149 18.11 -22.21 26.56
N SER A 150 16.90 -21.73 26.82
CA SER A 150 15.76 -21.89 25.91
C SER A 150 15.93 -21.19 24.56
N ARG A 151 16.91 -20.28 24.44
CA ARG A 151 17.23 -19.56 23.20
C ARG A 151 18.37 -20.28 22.47
N ALA A 152 18.21 -20.51 21.18
CA ALA A 152 19.25 -21.08 20.32
C ALA A 152 20.49 -20.16 20.28
N ASP A 153 21.68 -20.72 20.53
CA ASP A 153 22.95 -19.99 20.49
C ASP A 153 23.65 -20.28 19.15
N PRO A 154 24.05 -19.24 18.38
CA PRO A 154 24.71 -19.42 17.09
C PRO A 154 25.99 -20.26 17.19
N LEU A 155 26.78 -20.14 18.27
CA LEU A 155 28.01 -20.91 18.41
C LEU A 155 27.74 -22.41 18.66
N VAL A 156 26.66 -22.74 19.37
CA VAL A 156 26.26 -24.13 19.59
C VAL A 156 25.78 -24.75 18.27
N THR A 157 24.98 -24.02 17.50
CA THR A 157 24.55 -24.47 16.18
C THR A 157 25.71 -24.63 15.22
N LEU A 158 26.61 -23.64 15.15
CA LEU A 158 27.79 -23.73 14.28
C LEU A 158 28.75 -24.84 14.71
N LYS A 159 28.83 -25.18 16.00
CA LYS A 159 29.58 -26.37 16.42
C LYS A 159 28.98 -27.66 15.87
N ARG A 160 27.64 -27.77 15.81
CA ARG A 160 26.94 -28.97 15.32
C ARG A 160 26.90 -29.04 13.78
N GLU A 161 26.57 -27.94 13.14
CA GLU A 161 26.20 -27.86 11.72
C GLU A 161 27.21 -27.04 10.88
N GLY A 162 28.26 -26.48 11.50
CA GLY A 162 29.19 -25.56 10.85
C GLY A 162 29.93 -26.14 9.67
N HIS A 163 30.17 -27.46 9.65
CA HIS A 163 30.89 -28.15 8.57
C HIS A 163 30.25 -27.95 7.19
N TRP A 164 28.92 -27.79 7.12
CA TRP A 164 28.23 -27.47 5.88
C TRP A 164 27.76 -26.01 5.83
N LEU A 165 27.34 -25.43 6.97
CA LEU A 165 26.89 -24.02 7.04
C LEU A 165 28.00 -23.02 6.72
N LEU A 166 29.25 -23.30 7.09
CA LEU A 166 30.36 -22.40 6.81
C LEU A 166 31.01 -22.66 5.45
N SER A 167 30.59 -23.70 4.71
CA SER A 167 31.15 -23.98 3.39
C SER A 167 30.73 -22.94 2.35
N LEU A 168 31.43 -22.89 1.21
CA LEU A 168 31.08 -22.01 0.09
C LEU A 168 29.68 -22.30 -0.49
N ASP A 169 29.24 -23.55 -0.47
CA ASP A 169 27.89 -23.96 -0.88
C ASP A 169 26.85 -23.85 0.26
N GLY A 170 27.27 -23.46 1.47
CA GLY A 170 26.44 -23.41 2.67
C GLY A 170 25.11 -22.66 2.49
N PRO A 171 25.10 -21.44 1.90
CA PRO A 171 23.86 -20.71 1.65
C PRO A 171 22.87 -21.45 0.75
N ARG A 172 23.38 -22.06 -0.33
CA ARG A 172 22.58 -22.83 -1.28
C ARG A 172 21.97 -24.06 -0.60
N TYR A 173 22.78 -24.84 0.12
CA TYR A 173 22.29 -26.01 0.86
C TYR A 173 21.27 -25.63 1.93
N LEU A 174 21.47 -24.50 2.63
CA LEU A 174 20.50 -24.04 3.63
C LEU A 174 19.16 -23.71 2.95
N ALA A 175 19.19 -22.93 1.87
CA ALA A 175 17.99 -22.59 1.11
C ALA A 175 17.26 -23.84 0.56
N GLU A 176 17.99 -24.78 -0.03
CA GLU A 176 17.42 -26.04 -0.53
C GLU A 176 16.78 -26.86 0.58
N ARG A 177 17.44 -26.98 1.74
CA ARG A 177 16.93 -27.73 2.89
C ARG A 177 15.67 -27.10 3.48
N VAL A 178 15.63 -25.76 3.59
CA VAL A 178 14.45 -25.01 4.02
C VAL A 178 13.27 -25.29 3.08
N ARG A 179 13.53 -25.23 1.77
CA ARG A 179 12.52 -25.41 0.72
C ARG A 179 11.96 -26.83 0.73
N GLN A 180 12.83 -27.84 0.80
CA GLN A 180 12.41 -29.24 0.89
C GLN A 180 11.61 -29.54 2.16
N GLY A 181 11.88 -28.81 3.25
CA GLY A 181 11.11 -28.90 4.49
C GLY A 181 9.78 -28.14 4.48
N GLY A 182 9.46 -27.37 3.44
CA GLY A 182 8.25 -26.53 3.38
C GLY A 182 8.22 -25.44 4.44
N ARG A 183 9.38 -24.89 4.80
CA ARG A 183 9.56 -23.92 5.90
C ARG A 183 9.86 -22.53 5.38
N GLU A 184 9.69 -21.51 6.23
CA GLU A 184 10.15 -20.15 5.92
C GLU A 184 11.65 -19.99 6.25
N LEU A 185 12.35 -19.22 5.42
CA LEU A 185 13.79 -19.01 5.58
C LEU A 185 14.10 -18.25 6.87
N GLY A 186 13.31 -17.21 7.19
CA GLY A 186 13.48 -16.41 8.41
C GLY A 186 13.29 -17.23 9.69
N GLU A 187 12.26 -18.08 9.73
CA GLU A 187 12.01 -18.99 10.86
C GLU A 187 13.16 -19.98 11.06
N THR A 188 13.70 -20.50 9.96
CA THR A 188 14.84 -21.41 10.01
C THR A 188 16.09 -20.73 10.57
N PHE A 189 16.37 -19.48 10.18
CA PHE A 189 17.46 -18.70 10.79
C PHE A 189 17.26 -18.49 12.30
N MET A 190 16.03 -18.22 12.75
CA MET A 190 15.71 -18.08 14.18
C MET A 190 15.95 -19.38 14.95
N GLU A 191 15.48 -20.51 14.45
CA GLU A 191 15.65 -21.82 15.10
C GLU A 191 17.09 -22.29 15.16
N LEU A 192 17.87 -21.98 14.13
CA LEU A 192 19.31 -22.20 14.13
C LEU A 192 20.05 -21.24 15.07
N GLY A 193 19.37 -20.26 15.68
CA GLY A 193 20.02 -19.23 16.51
C GLY A 193 20.90 -18.28 15.71
N LEU A 194 20.73 -18.26 14.38
CA LEU A 194 21.48 -17.44 13.43
C LEU A 194 20.75 -16.12 13.12
N HIS A 195 19.73 -15.77 13.90
CA HIS A 195 19.10 -14.45 13.80
C HIS A 195 20.12 -13.35 14.12
N GLY A 196 20.27 -12.37 13.21
CA GLY A 196 21.31 -11.33 13.27
C GLY A 196 22.62 -11.71 12.56
N PHE A 197 22.66 -12.90 11.95
CA PHE A 197 23.68 -13.32 10.98
C PHE A 197 23.08 -13.35 9.55
N ASP A 198 21.76 -13.23 9.44
CA ASP A 198 21.00 -13.24 8.19
C ASP A 198 20.94 -11.87 7.50
N ASP A 199 21.38 -10.79 8.15
CA ASP A 199 21.43 -9.42 7.58
C ASP A 199 22.65 -9.18 6.66
N GLY A 200 23.50 -10.20 6.52
CA GLY A 200 24.75 -10.18 5.79
C GLY A 200 24.71 -10.82 4.40
N ARG A 201 25.86 -10.81 3.73
CA ARG A 201 26.03 -11.40 2.39
C ARG A 201 25.65 -12.89 2.31
N TYR A 202 25.90 -13.66 3.38
CA TYR A 202 25.44 -15.06 3.47
C TYR A 202 23.91 -15.15 3.37
N GLY A 203 23.21 -14.33 4.16
CA GLY A 203 21.75 -14.26 4.15
C GLY A 203 21.20 -13.81 2.80
N ASP A 204 21.83 -12.83 2.15
CA ASP A 204 21.45 -12.39 0.80
C ASP A 204 21.49 -13.53 -0.20
N ILE A 205 22.54 -14.34 -0.19
CA ILE A 205 22.68 -15.50 -1.10
C ILE A 205 21.62 -16.57 -0.76
N CYS A 206 21.33 -16.82 0.52
CA CYS A 206 20.21 -17.69 0.90
C CYS A 206 18.89 -17.19 0.32
N ARG A 207 18.61 -15.88 0.41
CA ARG A 207 17.39 -15.27 -0.14
C ARG A 207 17.31 -15.40 -1.66
N VAL A 208 18.45 -15.32 -2.36
CA VAL A 208 18.51 -15.55 -3.82
C VAL A 208 18.11 -16.97 -4.17
N HIS A 209 18.75 -17.96 -3.55
CA HIS A 209 18.45 -19.37 -3.82
C HIS A 209 17.05 -19.76 -3.38
N PHE A 210 16.56 -19.18 -2.29
CA PHE A 210 15.25 -19.51 -1.77
C PHE A 210 14.11 -18.82 -2.53
N TYR A 211 14.14 -17.49 -2.67
CA TYR A 211 13.06 -16.74 -3.31
C TYR A 211 13.22 -16.66 -4.82
N LEU A 212 14.37 -16.17 -5.29
CA LEU A 212 14.52 -15.76 -6.69
C LEU A 212 14.65 -16.95 -7.63
N GLU A 213 15.33 -18.02 -7.23
CA GLU A 213 15.36 -19.25 -8.04
C GLU A 213 13.99 -19.90 -8.13
N THR A 214 13.19 -19.86 -7.06
CA THR A 214 11.79 -20.30 -7.11
C THR A 214 11.01 -19.47 -8.14
N LEU A 215 11.11 -18.14 -8.10
CA LEU A 215 10.47 -17.27 -9.08
C LEU A 215 10.96 -17.46 -10.51
N ARG A 216 12.21 -17.90 -10.74
CA ARG A 216 12.74 -18.17 -12.09
C ARG A 216 12.15 -19.44 -12.71
N HIS A 217 11.82 -20.43 -11.88
CA HIS A 217 11.30 -21.73 -12.32
C HIS A 217 9.77 -21.84 -12.21
N LEU A 218 9.11 -20.92 -11.49
CA LEU A 218 7.66 -20.89 -11.36
C LEU A 218 6.98 -20.78 -12.73
N PRO A 219 5.99 -21.63 -13.09
CA PRO A 219 5.26 -21.48 -14.34
C PRO A 219 4.51 -20.14 -14.43
N LEU A 220 4.31 -19.63 -15.65
CA LEU A 220 3.69 -18.32 -15.87
C LEU A 220 2.29 -18.26 -15.24
N GLY A 221 2.04 -17.25 -14.41
CA GLY A 221 0.73 -17.01 -13.80
C GLY A 221 0.36 -17.94 -12.65
N GLU A 222 1.21 -18.90 -12.28
CA GLU A 222 0.94 -19.82 -11.16
C GLU A 222 1.23 -19.17 -9.80
N ALA A 223 0.55 -19.66 -8.77
CA ALA A 223 0.77 -19.27 -7.37
C ALA A 223 1.83 -20.14 -6.69
N ASP A 224 2.58 -19.54 -5.77
CA ASP A 224 3.56 -20.24 -4.94
C ASP A 224 3.63 -19.60 -3.54
N PRO A 225 3.82 -20.37 -2.45
CA PRO A 225 4.00 -19.82 -1.11
C PRO A 225 5.09 -18.73 -1.00
N VAL A 226 6.12 -18.78 -1.86
CA VAL A 226 7.16 -17.74 -1.93
C VAL A 226 6.60 -16.37 -2.27
N LEU A 227 5.50 -16.28 -3.05
CA LEU A 227 4.85 -15.00 -3.33
C LEU A 227 4.27 -14.39 -2.05
N ASP A 228 3.65 -15.18 -1.18
CA ASP A 228 3.09 -14.69 0.09
C ASP A 228 4.21 -14.23 1.04
N GLU A 229 5.33 -14.97 1.10
CA GLU A 229 6.48 -14.59 1.91
C GLU A 229 7.14 -13.31 1.39
N LEU A 230 7.27 -13.14 0.08
CA LEU A 230 7.81 -11.94 -0.56
C LEU A 230 6.93 -10.70 -0.37
N LEU A 231 5.65 -10.83 -0.03
CA LEU A 231 4.80 -9.69 0.32
C LEU A 231 5.08 -9.15 1.73
N LYS A 232 5.75 -9.92 2.59
CA LYS A 232 6.12 -9.46 3.95
C LYS A 232 7.14 -8.31 3.84
N PRO A 233 6.91 -7.15 4.50
CA PRO A 233 7.84 -6.03 4.42
C PRO A 233 9.29 -6.36 4.84
N THR A 234 9.45 -7.23 5.84
CA THR A 234 10.75 -7.71 6.32
C THR A 234 11.52 -8.49 5.26
N VAL A 235 10.81 -9.18 4.37
CA VAL A 235 11.38 -9.93 3.25
C VAL A 235 11.56 -9.00 2.08
N ALA A 236 10.49 -8.41 1.53
CA ALA A 236 10.51 -7.52 0.37
C ALA A 236 11.57 -6.41 0.45
N LYS A 237 11.70 -5.80 1.65
CA LYS A 237 12.63 -4.69 1.88
C LYS A 237 14.01 -5.12 2.32
N ALA A 238 14.26 -6.43 2.46
CA ALA A 238 15.59 -6.94 2.76
C ALA A 238 16.60 -6.42 1.72
N PRO A 239 17.77 -5.95 2.18
CA PRO A 239 18.80 -5.44 1.29
C PRO A 239 19.19 -6.52 0.28
N PHE A 240 19.50 -6.09 -0.93
CA PHE A 240 20.00 -6.97 -1.98
C PHE A 240 20.96 -6.18 -2.85
N GLU A 241 22.24 -6.53 -2.85
CA GLU A 241 23.27 -5.98 -3.75
C GLU A 241 23.20 -4.46 -4.00
N GLY A 242 23.94 -3.70 -3.17
CA GLY A 242 23.99 -2.24 -3.29
C GLY A 242 22.75 -1.60 -2.67
N THR A 243 22.08 -0.73 -3.43
CA THR A 243 20.86 -0.02 -2.98
C THR A 243 19.56 -0.77 -3.31
N ARG A 244 19.65 -1.91 -4.00
CA ARG A 244 18.49 -2.72 -4.36
C ARG A 244 17.99 -3.53 -3.17
N ARG A 245 16.83 -4.15 -3.37
CA ARG A 245 16.10 -4.95 -2.36
C ARG A 245 15.58 -6.19 -3.03
N ILE A 246 15.34 -7.26 -2.28
CA ILE A 246 14.91 -8.53 -2.87
C ILE A 246 13.59 -8.37 -3.65
N GLY A 247 12.68 -7.52 -3.16
CA GLY A 247 11.41 -7.23 -3.84
C GLY A 247 11.61 -6.57 -5.21
N HIS A 248 12.66 -5.76 -5.41
CA HIS A 248 12.96 -5.21 -6.74
C HIS A 248 13.33 -6.32 -7.72
N VAL A 249 14.17 -7.26 -7.30
CA VAL A 249 14.60 -8.36 -8.18
C VAL A 249 13.45 -9.33 -8.44
N ALA A 250 12.58 -9.56 -7.45
CA ALA A 250 11.35 -10.32 -7.64
C ALA A 250 10.45 -9.68 -8.72
N LEU A 251 10.25 -8.35 -8.66
CA LEU A 251 9.51 -7.61 -9.67
C LEU A 251 10.18 -7.70 -11.05
N GLU A 252 11.50 -7.52 -11.14
CA GLU A 252 12.25 -7.68 -12.39
C GLU A 252 12.00 -9.06 -13.02
N ILE A 253 12.18 -10.14 -12.25
CA ILE A 253 12.00 -11.52 -12.74
C ILE A 253 10.58 -11.74 -13.26
N LEU A 254 9.56 -11.39 -12.47
CA LEU A 254 8.17 -11.64 -12.86
C LEU A 254 7.77 -10.78 -14.06
N ILE A 255 8.17 -9.49 -14.07
CA ILE A 255 7.81 -8.58 -15.16
C ILE A 255 8.46 -9.02 -16.46
N ASP A 256 9.74 -9.40 -16.43
CA ASP A 256 10.48 -9.78 -17.62
C ASP A 256 9.94 -11.09 -18.20
N ARG A 257 9.63 -12.07 -17.34
CA ARG A 257 9.09 -13.38 -17.73
C ARG A 257 7.65 -13.34 -18.23
N ALA A 258 6.81 -12.45 -17.72
CA ALA A 258 5.38 -12.35 -18.05
C ALA A 258 5.05 -12.10 -19.54
N GLY A 259 6.02 -11.70 -20.36
CA GLY A 259 5.74 -11.40 -21.78
C GLY A 259 4.67 -10.32 -21.96
N GLN A 260 3.60 -10.62 -22.68
CA GLN A 260 2.48 -9.68 -22.90
C GLN A 260 1.37 -9.78 -21.85
N GLU A 261 1.28 -10.89 -21.10
CA GLU A 261 0.21 -11.13 -20.13
C GLU A 261 0.76 -11.86 -18.89
N PRO A 262 0.77 -11.23 -17.70
CA PRO A 262 1.31 -11.84 -16.49
C PRO A 262 0.41 -12.91 -15.88
N GLY A 263 -0.87 -12.98 -16.26
CA GLY A 263 -1.89 -13.71 -15.50
C GLY A 263 -2.30 -12.98 -14.21
N GLU A 264 -3.47 -13.33 -13.68
CA GLU A 264 -4.06 -12.61 -12.54
C GLU A 264 -3.21 -12.71 -11.26
N VAL A 265 -2.64 -13.88 -10.98
CA VAL A 265 -1.86 -14.11 -9.75
C VAL A 265 -0.64 -13.20 -9.71
N TRP A 266 0.16 -13.17 -10.79
CA TRP A 266 1.37 -12.37 -10.85
C TRP A 266 1.06 -10.87 -10.92
N GLN A 267 0.03 -10.47 -11.67
CA GLN A 267 -0.43 -9.09 -11.68
C GLN A 267 -0.81 -8.63 -10.26
N ASN A 268 -1.59 -9.43 -9.54
CA ASN A 268 -2.01 -9.13 -8.17
C ASN A 268 -0.83 -9.08 -7.20
N PHE A 269 0.15 -9.99 -7.34
CA PHE A 269 1.38 -9.95 -6.56
C PHE A 269 2.16 -8.64 -6.82
N ILE A 270 2.38 -8.30 -8.09
CA ILE A 270 3.10 -7.08 -8.51
C ILE A 270 2.42 -5.84 -7.93
N LEU A 271 1.10 -5.73 -8.04
CA LEU A 271 0.33 -4.61 -7.50
C LEU A 271 0.31 -4.58 -5.96
N ASN A 272 0.25 -5.74 -5.30
CA ASN A 272 0.33 -5.82 -3.84
C ASN A 272 1.68 -5.31 -3.32
N LEU A 273 2.76 -5.70 -3.98
CA LEU A 273 4.12 -5.33 -3.62
C LEU A 273 4.38 -3.85 -3.96
N ALA A 274 4.36 -3.51 -5.23
CA ALA A 274 4.81 -2.21 -5.73
C ALA A 274 3.70 -1.14 -5.82
N GLY A 275 2.43 -1.53 -5.77
CA GLY A 275 1.30 -0.64 -6.04
C GLY A 275 1.09 -0.40 -7.55
N ASP A 276 0.17 0.48 -7.90
CA ASP A 276 -0.11 0.81 -9.31
C ASP A 276 0.99 1.74 -9.89
N PRO A 277 1.69 1.38 -10.99
CA PRO A 277 2.75 2.20 -11.60
C PRO A 277 2.24 3.48 -12.26
N ARG A 278 0.93 3.69 -12.32
CA ARG A 278 0.32 4.88 -12.93
C ARG A 278 0.18 6.05 -11.97
N ILE A 279 0.39 5.81 -10.66
CA ILE A 279 0.45 6.88 -9.65
C ILE A 279 1.56 7.90 -9.96
N SER A 280 1.50 9.07 -9.33
CA SER A 280 2.47 10.14 -9.58
C SER A 280 3.92 9.68 -9.32
N SER A 281 4.84 10.10 -10.19
CA SER A 281 6.26 9.75 -10.08
C SER A 281 6.98 10.35 -8.87
N THR A 282 6.32 11.31 -8.21
CA THR A 282 6.74 11.92 -6.94
C THR A 282 6.21 11.16 -5.72
N ASN A 283 5.28 10.23 -5.91
CA ASN A 283 4.73 9.42 -4.82
C ASN A 283 5.83 8.52 -4.23
N GLU A 284 5.94 8.49 -2.89
CA GLU A 284 6.95 7.72 -2.18
C GLU A 284 6.98 6.26 -2.61
N ARG A 285 5.81 5.64 -2.83
CA ARG A 285 5.71 4.25 -3.27
C ARG A 285 6.24 4.04 -4.68
N PHE A 286 6.02 5.01 -5.58
CA PHE A 286 6.59 4.97 -6.92
C PHE A 286 8.11 5.10 -6.89
N VAL A 287 8.62 6.04 -6.09
CA VAL A 287 10.06 6.24 -5.91
C VAL A 287 10.71 5.00 -5.30
N GLU A 288 10.03 4.38 -4.32
CA GLU A 288 10.52 3.21 -3.62
C GLU A 288 10.59 1.99 -4.54
N TRP A 289 9.50 1.66 -5.26
CA TRP A 289 9.38 0.37 -5.93
C TRP A 289 9.49 0.41 -7.46
N TRP A 290 9.02 1.47 -8.10
CA TRP A 290 8.93 1.54 -9.56
C TRP A 290 10.17 2.19 -10.19
N ARG A 291 10.65 3.31 -9.63
CA ARG A 291 11.81 4.05 -10.14
C ARG A 291 13.07 3.16 -10.31
N PRO A 292 13.39 2.23 -9.40
CA PRO A 292 14.56 1.36 -9.58
C PRO A 292 14.47 0.38 -10.76
N LEU A 293 13.26 0.05 -11.24
CA LEU A 293 13.03 -0.97 -12.28
C LEU A 293 13.28 -0.46 -13.71
N GLY A 294 13.32 0.86 -13.90
CA GLY A 294 13.47 1.52 -15.19
C GLY A 294 12.16 1.68 -15.99
N GLU A 295 12.16 2.60 -16.95
CA GLU A 295 10.96 3.01 -17.68
C GLU A 295 10.38 1.89 -18.56
N GLU A 296 11.22 1.01 -19.10
CA GLU A 296 10.76 -0.09 -19.96
C GLU A 296 9.79 -1.03 -19.22
N ARG A 297 10.16 -1.47 -18.01
CA ARG A 297 9.31 -2.33 -17.17
C ARG A 297 8.06 -1.61 -16.70
N ILE A 298 8.19 -0.32 -16.34
CA ILE A 298 7.04 0.52 -15.95
C ILE A 298 6.02 0.58 -17.09
N GLN A 299 6.47 0.85 -18.33
CA GLN A 299 5.60 0.91 -19.50
C GLN A 299 4.96 -0.43 -19.82
N LYS A 300 5.70 -1.54 -19.65
CA LYS A 300 5.15 -2.89 -19.81
C LYS A 300 3.97 -3.15 -18.87
N VAL A 301 4.13 -2.84 -17.58
CA VAL A 301 3.04 -3.00 -16.59
C VAL A 301 1.88 -2.05 -16.87
N ARG A 302 2.15 -0.79 -17.24
CA ARG A 302 1.10 0.17 -17.65
C ARG A 302 0.30 -0.33 -18.85
N GLY A 303 0.93 -1.01 -19.80
CA GLY A 303 0.26 -1.65 -20.93
C GLY A 303 -0.72 -2.75 -20.50
N TRP A 304 -0.32 -3.60 -19.54
CA TRP A 304 -1.22 -4.63 -18.98
C TRP A 304 -2.43 -4.01 -18.31
N LEU A 305 -2.21 -2.99 -17.48
CA LEU A 305 -3.29 -2.27 -16.80
C LEU A 305 -4.20 -1.52 -17.78
N SER A 306 -3.65 -1.07 -18.91
CA SER A 306 -4.41 -0.41 -19.97
C SER A 306 -5.38 -1.36 -20.66
N LYS A 307 -4.94 -2.60 -20.91
CA LYS A 307 -5.80 -3.68 -21.41
C LYS A 307 -6.94 -3.97 -20.43
N GLU A 308 -6.60 -4.04 -19.15
CA GLU A 308 -7.56 -4.33 -18.10
C GLU A 308 -8.60 -3.20 -17.95
N ASP A 309 -8.17 -1.94 -17.86
CA ASP A 309 -9.07 -0.78 -17.84
C ASP A 309 -10.07 -0.80 -19.00
N LEU A 310 -9.60 -1.12 -20.21
CA LEU A 310 -10.46 -1.21 -21.39
C LEU A 310 -11.48 -2.34 -21.25
N ARG A 311 -11.05 -3.53 -20.79
CA ARG A 311 -11.94 -4.66 -20.52
C ARG A 311 -13.02 -4.29 -19.52
N LEU A 312 -12.64 -3.64 -18.42
CA LEU A 312 -13.56 -3.19 -17.36
C LEU A 312 -14.53 -2.13 -17.83
N PHE A 313 -14.06 -1.17 -18.63
CA PHE A 313 -14.93 -0.18 -19.25
C PHE A 313 -15.98 -0.86 -20.13
N LEU A 314 -15.56 -1.73 -21.05
CA LEU A 314 -16.46 -2.41 -21.98
C LEU A 314 -17.48 -3.28 -21.26
N GLN A 315 -17.07 -4.01 -20.23
CA GLN A 315 -17.98 -4.79 -19.38
C GLN A 315 -18.98 -3.90 -18.65
N ALA A 316 -18.55 -2.75 -18.11
CA ALA A 316 -19.46 -1.81 -17.48
C ALA A 316 -20.49 -1.23 -18.46
N VAL A 317 -20.10 -0.96 -19.72
CA VAL A 317 -21.04 -0.51 -20.76
C VAL A 317 -22.04 -1.60 -21.11
N GLU A 318 -21.58 -2.84 -21.32
CA GLU A 318 -22.44 -3.98 -21.65
C GLU A 318 -23.45 -4.27 -20.54
N GLN A 319 -22.98 -4.38 -19.30
CA GLN A 319 -23.80 -4.69 -18.13
C GLN A 319 -24.88 -3.62 -17.92
N TYR A 320 -24.54 -2.34 -18.03
CA TYR A 320 -25.53 -1.27 -17.92
C TYR A 320 -26.64 -1.42 -18.98
N GLY A 321 -26.30 -1.85 -20.20
CA GLY A 321 -27.28 -2.04 -21.27
C GLY A 321 -28.24 -3.17 -21.01
N LEU A 322 -27.74 -4.26 -20.43
CA LEU A 322 -28.55 -5.39 -20.00
C LEU A 322 -29.45 -5.00 -18.82
N GLU A 323 -28.90 -4.37 -17.78
CA GLU A 323 -29.64 -4.00 -16.56
C GLU A 323 -30.73 -2.94 -16.81
N THR A 324 -30.49 -1.99 -17.71
CA THR A 324 -31.45 -0.91 -18.03
C THR A 324 -32.38 -1.25 -19.19
N ALA A 325 -32.27 -2.45 -19.78
CA ALA A 325 -32.99 -2.85 -20.99
C ALA A 325 -32.92 -1.82 -22.13
N ASN A 326 -31.83 -1.05 -22.21
CA ASN A 326 -31.66 0.01 -23.20
C ASN A 326 -31.26 -0.59 -24.55
N THR A 327 -32.27 -0.90 -25.36
CA THR A 327 -32.12 -1.56 -26.67
C THR A 327 -31.26 -0.76 -27.64
N GLU A 328 -31.31 0.58 -27.59
CA GLU A 328 -30.45 1.42 -28.43
C GLU A 328 -28.98 1.28 -28.06
N MET A 329 -28.66 1.25 -26.77
CA MET A 329 -27.28 1.09 -26.31
C MET A 329 -26.76 -0.32 -26.58
N GLN A 330 -27.57 -1.35 -26.35
CA GLN A 330 -27.23 -2.74 -26.70
C GLN A 330 -26.92 -2.87 -28.20
N ARG A 331 -27.70 -2.20 -29.06
CA ARG A 331 -27.46 -2.16 -30.51
C ARG A 331 -26.14 -1.46 -30.89
N MET A 332 -25.72 -0.43 -30.15
CA MET A 332 -24.52 0.35 -30.48
C MET A 332 -23.23 -0.20 -29.86
N PHE A 333 -23.35 -1.03 -28.82
CA PHE A 333 -22.20 -1.58 -28.10
C PHE A 333 -21.22 -2.37 -28.98
N PRO A 334 -21.65 -3.25 -29.91
CA PRO A 334 -20.72 -4.02 -30.75
C PRO A 334 -19.75 -3.14 -31.55
N ALA A 335 -20.24 -2.06 -32.17
CA ALA A 335 -19.41 -1.14 -32.94
C ALA A 335 -18.39 -0.39 -32.04
N ARG A 336 -18.82 0.02 -30.84
CA ARG A 336 -17.96 0.69 -29.86
C ARG A 336 -16.87 -0.25 -29.34
N LYS A 337 -17.25 -1.47 -28.97
CA LYS A 337 -16.34 -2.53 -28.54
C LYS A 337 -15.29 -2.81 -29.60
N ARG A 338 -15.71 -3.03 -30.84
CA ARG A 338 -14.82 -3.33 -31.97
C ARG A 338 -13.83 -2.19 -32.24
N PHE A 339 -14.30 -0.95 -32.17
CA PHE A 339 -13.47 0.24 -32.35
C PHE A 339 -12.36 0.33 -31.29
N LEU A 340 -12.72 0.26 -30.00
CA LEU A 340 -11.74 0.37 -28.92
C LEU A 340 -10.78 -0.82 -28.84
N GLU A 341 -11.28 -2.04 -29.02
CA GLU A 341 -10.44 -3.25 -29.12
C GLU A 341 -9.51 -3.19 -30.34
N GLY A 342 -9.98 -2.62 -31.45
CA GLY A 342 -9.17 -2.39 -32.64
C GLY A 342 -8.02 -1.43 -32.37
N LEU A 343 -8.26 -0.30 -31.68
CA LEU A 343 -7.21 0.64 -31.27
C LEU A 343 -6.15 -0.05 -30.39
N PHE A 344 -6.59 -0.92 -29.49
CA PHE A 344 -5.69 -1.73 -28.66
C PHE A 344 -4.87 -2.72 -29.51
N LYS A 345 -5.50 -3.47 -30.43
CA LYS A 345 -4.83 -4.44 -31.32
C LYS A 345 -3.79 -3.80 -32.22
N LEU A 346 -4.05 -2.57 -32.68
CA LEU A 346 -3.12 -1.76 -33.47
C LEU A 346 -1.97 -1.17 -32.63
N LYS A 347 -1.94 -1.42 -31.31
CA LYS A 347 -0.96 -0.88 -30.36
C LYS A 347 -0.91 0.66 -30.35
N LEU A 348 -2.04 1.30 -30.65
CA LEU A 348 -2.14 2.75 -30.64
C LEU A 348 -2.28 3.29 -29.21
N ILE A 349 -2.91 2.53 -28.32
CA ILE A 349 -3.13 2.93 -26.92
C ILE A 349 -1.83 2.80 -26.12
N ARG A 350 -1.32 3.94 -25.64
CA ARG A 350 -0.13 4.03 -24.78
C ARG A 350 -0.47 4.00 -23.30
N ASN A 351 -1.56 4.68 -22.94
CA ASN A 351 -2.03 4.74 -21.57
C ASN A 351 -3.56 4.90 -21.55
N THR A 352 -4.18 4.39 -20.50
CA THR A 352 -5.60 4.56 -20.25
C THR A 352 -5.82 5.18 -18.90
N ARG A 353 -7.01 5.74 -18.74
CA ARG A 353 -7.52 6.05 -17.42
C ARG A 353 -8.99 5.75 -17.34
N LEU A 354 -9.33 4.81 -16.47
CA LEU A 354 -10.70 4.48 -16.15
C LEU A 354 -11.26 5.41 -15.05
N LEU A 355 -12.46 5.94 -15.29
CA LEU A 355 -13.24 6.73 -14.37
C LEU A 355 -14.59 6.02 -14.16
N LEU A 356 -14.97 5.78 -12.91
CA LEU A 356 -16.19 5.06 -12.56
C LEU A 356 -17.06 5.88 -11.59
N GLY A 357 -18.35 5.98 -11.90
CA GLY A 357 -19.37 6.38 -10.94
C GLY A 357 -19.60 5.28 -9.89
N GLY A 358 -20.20 5.61 -8.75
CA GLY A 358 -20.38 4.67 -7.63
C GLY A 358 -21.19 3.41 -7.97
N LYS A 359 -22.24 3.48 -8.80
CA LYS A 359 -22.98 2.28 -9.26
C LYS A 359 -22.18 1.46 -10.28
N ALA A 360 -21.47 2.12 -11.18
CA ALA A 360 -20.57 1.45 -12.12
C ALA A 360 -19.43 0.74 -11.37
N GLN A 361 -18.88 1.39 -10.34
CA GLN A 361 -17.88 0.82 -9.44
C GLN A 361 -18.41 -0.42 -8.69
N GLN A 362 -19.64 -0.39 -8.19
CA GLN A 362 -20.26 -1.55 -7.54
C GLN A 362 -20.42 -2.72 -8.51
N SER A 363 -20.81 -2.45 -9.77
CA SER A 363 -20.95 -3.46 -10.81
C SER A 363 -19.60 -4.08 -11.18
N VAL A 364 -18.58 -3.24 -11.37
CA VAL A 364 -17.20 -3.68 -11.62
C VAL A 364 -16.64 -4.49 -10.44
N LYS A 365 -16.88 -4.06 -9.19
CA LYS A 365 -16.51 -4.83 -7.97
C LYS A 365 -17.24 -6.17 -7.85
N ARG A 366 -18.49 -6.26 -8.33
CA ARG A 366 -19.24 -7.52 -8.32
C ARG A 366 -18.66 -8.52 -9.32
N ILE A 367 -18.15 -8.03 -10.45
CA ILE A 367 -17.56 -8.84 -11.53
C ILE A 367 -16.11 -9.26 -11.21
N LEU A 368 -15.31 -8.34 -10.65
CA LEU A 368 -13.89 -8.57 -10.33
C LEU A 368 -13.65 -9.15 -8.92
N GLY A 369 -14.67 -9.24 -8.09
CA GLY A 369 -14.51 -9.48 -6.65
C GLY A 369 -14.08 -8.22 -5.88
N LYS A 370 -13.98 -8.33 -4.55
CA LYS A 370 -13.71 -7.20 -3.63
C LYS A 370 -12.32 -6.55 -3.85
N ASP A 371 -11.42 -7.16 -4.60
CA ASP A 371 -10.01 -6.80 -4.73
C ASP A 371 -9.66 -6.05 -6.03
N VAL A 372 -10.43 -5.01 -6.39
CA VAL A 372 -10.01 -4.11 -7.48
C VAL A 372 -8.82 -3.28 -7.03
N LYS A 373 -7.61 -3.78 -7.31
CA LYS A 373 -6.32 -3.14 -6.97
C LYS A 373 -5.85 -2.13 -8.01
N THR A 374 -6.54 -2.04 -9.14
CA THR A 374 -6.29 -1.02 -10.17
C THR A 374 -6.83 0.33 -9.72
N SER A 375 -6.03 1.38 -9.92
CA SER A 375 -6.47 2.75 -9.62
C SER A 375 -7.42 3.26 -10.70
N PHE A 376 -8.65 3.59 -10.31
CA PHE A 376 -9.61 4.32 -11.13
C PHE A 376 -10.03 5.62 -10.44
N ALA A 377 -10.36 6.63 -11.24
CA ALA A 377 -10.89 7.88 -10.71
C ALA A 377 -12.39 7.74 -10.38
N ARG A 378 -12.83 8.41 -9.32
CA ARG A 378 -14.24 8.43 -8.93
C ARG A 378 -14.99 9.51 -9.69
N MET A 379 -16.24 9.22 -10.03
CA MET A 379 -17.17 10.21 -10.54
C MET A 379 -18.34 10.39 -9.60
N ASP A 380 -18.74 11.65 -9.38
CA ASP A 380 -19.78 12.05 -8.44
C ASP A 380 -21.01 12.67 -9.12
N GLY A 381 -22.07 12.86 -8.32
CA GLY A 381 -23.31 13.49 -8.74
C GLY A 381 -24.01 12.75 -9.90
N PRO A 382 -24.40 13.46 -10.99
CA PRO A 382 -25.19 12.89 -12.08
C PRO A 382 -24.43 11.86 -12.95
N MET A 383 -23.17 11.54 -12.64
CA MET A 383 -22.39 10.48 -13.31
C MET A 383 -22.27 9.20 -12.49
N ASN A 384 -23.03 9.06 -11.40
CA ASN A 384 -22.90 7.94 -10.47
C ASN A 384 -23.11 6.55 -11.14
N ASP A 385 -23.84 6.49 -12.25
CA ASP A 385 -24.10 5.27 -13.03
C ASP A 385 -23.27 5.18 -14.33
N LYS A 386 -22.37 6.14 -14.57
CA LYS A 386 -21.55 6.19 -15.79
C LYS A 386 -20.17 5.60 -15.56
N ALA A 387 -19.60 5.07 -16.65
CA ALA A 387 -18.18 4.79 -16.77
C ALA A 387 -17.62 5.69 -17.87
N VAL A 388 -16.42 6.22 -17.68
CA VAL A 388 -15.70 7.00 -18.70
C VAL A 388 -14.28 6.46 -18.79
N ILE A 389 -13.75 6.35 -20.00
CA ILE A 389 -12.36 5.99 -20.24
C ILE A 389 -11.67 7.08 -21.06
N TYR A 390 -10.52 7.50 -20.59
CA TYR A 390 -9.58 8.31 -21.35
C TYR A 390 -8.52 7.40 -21.97
N LEU A 391 -8.17 7.65 -23.24
CA LEU A 391 -7.16 6.91 -23.99
C LEU A 391 -6.13 7.88 -24.55
N ASP A 392 -4.86 7.64 -24.22
CA ASP A 392 -3.72 8.26 -24.89
C ASP A 392 -3.29 7.39 -26.06
N CYS A 393 -3.51 7.87 -27.29
CA CYS A 393 -3.14 7.16 -28.51
C CYS A 393 -1.83 7.70 -29.14
N GLY A 394 -1.08 8.52 -28.41
CA GLY A 394 0.13 9.19 -28.88
C GLY A 394 -0.16 10.38 -29.80
N ASP A 395 -0.64 10.10 -31.01
CA ASP A 395 -0.90 11.13 -32.04
C ASP A 395 -2.26 11.83 -31.85
N PHE A 396 -3.14 11.21 -31.05
CA PHE A 396 -4.45 11.75 -30.67
C PHE A 396 -4.86 11.17 -29.31
N HIS A 397 -5.90 11.74 -28.72
CA HIS A 397 -6.45 11.35 -27.43
C HIS A 397 -7.96 11.23 -27.52
N LEU A 398 -8.52 10.26 -26.79
CA LEU A 398 -9.97 10.01 -26.75
C LEU A 398 -10.51 10.11 -25.32
N VAL A 399 -11.73 10.62 -25.20
CA VAL A 399 -12.56 10.47 -23.98
C VAL A 399 -13.90 9.87 -24.38
N GLU A 400 -14.20 8.70 -23.85
CA GLU A 400 -15.36 7.88 -24.22
C GLU A 400 -16.15 7.51 -22.96
N GLY A 401 -17.49 7.52 -23.03
CA GLY A 401 -18.34 7.29 -21.85
C GLY A 401 -19.48 6.30 -22.09
N SER A 402 -19.98 5.64 -21.05
CA SER A 402 -20.87 4.48 -21.15
C SER A 402 -22.21 4.77 -21.84
N HIS A 403 -22.98 5.74 -21.36
CA HIS A 403 -24.28 6.12 -21.95
C HIS A 403 -24.51 7.64 -21.88
N SER A 404 -25.25 8.16 -22.86
CA SER A 404 -25.52 9.59 -23.01
C SER A 404 -24.25 10.44 -22.87
N PHE A 405 -23.20 10.03 -23.60
CA PHE A 405 -21.88 10.64 -23.61
C PHE A 405 -21.35 10.65 -25.06
N LYS A 406 -20.67 11.72 -25.46
CA LYS A 406 -20.06 11.83 -26.80
C LYS A 406 -18.64 11.25 -26.77
N ILE A 407 -18.17 10.71 -27.88
CA ILE A 407 -16.74 10.45 -28.04
C ILE A 407 -16.03 11.78 -28.33
N TRP A 408 -15.11 12.18 -27.46
CA TRP A 408 -14.27 13.35 -27.69
C TRP A 408 -12.95 12.93 -28.32
N VAL A 409 -12.49 13.71 -29.30
CA VAL A 409 -11.22 13.49 -30.00
C VAL A 409 -10.37 14.76 -29.91
N TYR A 410 -9.14 14.62 -29.44
CA TYR A 410 -8.17 15.71 -29.31
C TYR A 410 -6.85 15.34 -30.01
N LEU A 411 -6.16 16.32 -30.59
CA LEU A 411 -4.84 16.11 -31.22
C LEU A 411 -3.66 16.24 -30.23
N ALA A 412 -3.94 16.62 -28.99
CA ALA A 412 -2.96 16.69 -27.91
C ALA A 412 -3.65 16.40 -26.57
N ALA A 413 -2.87 16.11 -25.52
CA ALA A 413 -3.43 15.78 -24.22
C ALA A 413 -4.33 16.94 -23.72
N PRO A 414 -5.61 16.69 -23.35
CA PRO A 414 -6.56 17.73 -22.99
C PRO A 414 -6.37 18.32 -21.58
N GLY A 415 -5.13 18.29 -21.09
CA GLY A 415 -4.70 18.77 -19.79
C GLY A 415 -4.12 17.67 -18.90
N GLU A 416 -3.34 18.07 -17.90
CA GLU A 416 -2.72 17.15 -16.95
C GLU A 416 -3.75 16.38 -16.12
N ALA A 417 -4.93 16.96 -15.88
CA ALA A 417 -5.96 16.36 -15.04
C ALA A 417 -6.34 14.94 -15.48
N LEU A 418 -6.42 14.65 -16.79
CA LEU A 418 -6.72 13.31 -17.30
C LEU A 418 -5.47 12.45 -17.48
N ARG A 419 -4.31 13.08 -17.74
CA ARG A 419 -3.03 12.40 -17.99
C ARG A 419 -2.37 11.89 -16.70
N THR A 420 -2.50 12.62 -15.59
CA THR A 420 -1.85 12.30 -14.32
C THR A 420 -2.84 11.78 -13.29
N TYR A 421 -2.40 10.83 -12.47
CA TYR A 421 -3.22 10.24 -11.41
C TYR A 421 -3.35 11.13 -10.16
N GLU A 422 -2.94 12.39 -10.23
CA GLU A 422 -2.96 13.33 -9.10
C GLU A 422 -4.38 13.73 -8.71
N ARG A 423 -5.24 13.99 -9.71
CA ARG A 423 -6.65 14.30 -9.48
C ARG A 423 -7.47 13.02 -9.58
N ASN A 424 -8.09 12.55 -8.49
CA ASN A 424 -8.81 11.27 -8.50
C ASN A 424 -10.35 11.36 -8.46
N THR A 425 -10.91 12.57 -8.64
CA THR A 425 -12.37 12.80 -8.65
C THR A 425 -12.76 13.73 -9.79
N PHE A 426 -13.80 13.36 -10.54
CA PHE A 426 -14.29 14.10 -11.71
C PHE A 426 -15.81 14.17 -11.74
N SER A 427 -16.35 15.34 -12.07
CA SER A 427 -17.76 15.52 -12.34
C SER A 427 -18.06 15.47 -13.85
N HIS A 428 -19.35 15.43 -14.22
CA HIS A 428 -19.78 15.59 -15.61
C HIS A 428 -19.27 16.89 -16.22
N TYR A 429 -19.40 17.98 -15.47
CA TYR A 429 -18.97 19.29 -15.91
C TYR A 429 -17.47 19.34 -16.18
N ASP A 430 -16.67 18.63 -15.39
CA ASP A 430 -15.23 18.53 -15.64
C ASP A 430 -14.94 17.94 -17.02
N LEU A 431 -15.55 16.80 -17.34
CA LEU A 431 -15.26 16.04 -18.55
C LEU A 431 -15.84 16.68 -19.82
N THR A 432 -17.03 17.30 -19.73
CA THR A 432 -17.71 17.86 -20.91
C THR A 432 -17.49 19.35 -21.12
N THR A 433 -17.02 20.08 -20.11
CA THR A 433 -16.88 21.53 -20.17
C THR A 433 -15.48 21.98 -19.77
N THR A 434 -14.99 21.60 -18.58
CA THR A 434 -13.69 22.06 -18.08
C THR A 434 -12.52 21.54 -18.90
N VAL A 435 -12.53 20.27 -19.27
CA VAL A 435 -11.48 19.61 -20.07
C VAL A 435 -11.40 20.23 -21.47
N PRO A 436 -12.50 20.33 -22.27
CA PRO A 436 -12.48 21.05 -23.54
C PRO A 436 -12.03 22.51 -23.43
N ALA A 437 -12.51 23.24 -22.42
CA ALA A 437 -12.12 24.63 -22.21
C ALA A 437 -10.63 24.77 -21.86
N THR A 438 -10.09 23.80 -21.11
CA THR A 438 -8.67 23.74 -20.77
C THR A 438 -7.82 23.42 -21.99
N TYR A 439 -8.24 22.46 -22.82
CA TYR A 439 -7.57 22.16 -24.09
C TYR A 439 -7.49 23.41 -24.99
N LYS A 440 -8.61 24.12 -25.17
CA LYS A 440 -8.66 25.36 -25.97
C LYS A 440 -7.72 26.45 -25.44
N LYS A 441 -7.52 26.53 -24.13
CA LYS A 441 -6.56 27.45 -23.49
C LYS A 441 -5.11 27.00 -23.67
N LEU A 442 -4.84 25.69 -23.59
CA LEU A 442 -3.51 25.12 -23.72
C LEU A 442 -3.01 25.16 -25.18
N TYR A 443 -3.90 24.91 -26.13
CA TYR A 443 -3.61 24.84 -27.56
C TYR A 443 -4.60 25.70 -28.35
N PRO A 444 -4.45 27.03 -28.33
CA PRO A 444 -5.32 27.92 -29.10
C PRO A 444 -5.25 27.59 -30.59
N GLY A 445 -6.40 27.34 -31.21
CA GLY A 445 -6.51 27.02 -32.65
C GLY A 445 -6.22 25.57 -33.02
N LEU A 446 -5.85 24.70 -32.07
CA LEU A 446 -5.68 23.27 -32.35
C LEU A 446 -7.07 22.58 -32.40
N PRO A 447 -7.37 21.81 -33.47
CA PRO A 447 -8.67 21.15 -33.60
C PRO A 447 -8.97 20.11 -32.50
N TYR A 448 -10.22 20.08 -32.06
CA TYR A 448 -10.83 18.99 -31.27
C TYR A 448 -12.32 18.94 -31.58
N ASP A 449 -12.95 17.77 -31.41
CA ASP A 449 -14.38 17.62 -31.67
C ASP A 449 -15.03 16.56 -30.75
N ALA A 450 -16.36 16.56 -30.72
CA ALA A 450 -17.18 15.66 -29.93
C ALA A 450 -18.31 15.04 -30.78
N PHE A 451 -18.26 13.74 -30.99
CA PHE A 451 -19.22 13.03 -31.83
C PHE A 451 -20.24 12.25 -31.01
N VAL A 452 -21.52 12.38 -31.37
CA VAL A 452 -22.60 11.56 -30.81
C VAL A 452 -22.58 10.18 -31.46
N HIS A 453 -22.71 9.10 -30.68
CA HIS A 453 -22.82 7.72 -31.15
C HIS A 453 -24.09 7.50 -31.97
N THR A 454 -24.04 7.90 -33.23
CA THR A 454 -25.12 7.77 -34.20
C THR A 454 -24.83 6.54 -35.07
N PRO A 455 -25.74 5.56 -35.16
CA PRO A 455 -25.49 4.29 -35.84
C PRO A 455 -24.83 4.47 -37.21
N TYR A 456 -23.75 3.72 -37.46
CA TYR A 456 -23.02 3.68 -38.72
C TYR A 456 -22.39 5.00 -39.21
N THR A 457 -22.42 6.10 -38.44
CA THR A 457 -21.91 7.40 -38.90
C THR A 457 -20.87 8.03 -37.97
N TRP A 458 -20.94 7.76 -36.66
CA TRP A 458 -20.01 8.35 -35.70
C TRP A 458 -18.56 7.92 -35.93
N GLN A 459 -18.31 6.64 -36.27
CA GLN A 459 -16.96 6.13 -36.57
C GLN A 459 -16.37 6.84 -37.79
N ASN A 460 -17.16 7.04 -38.85
CA ASN A 460 -16.72 7.80 -40.02
C ASN A 460 -16.29 9.22 -39.67
N LYS A 461 -17.04 9.91 -38.78
CA LYS A 461 -16.68 11.26 -38.34
C LYS A 461 -15.33 11.28 -37.61
N VAL A 462 -15.09 10.30 -36.76
CA VAL A 462 -13.78 10.13 -36.09
C VAL A 462 -12.68 9.88 -37.12
N PHE A 463 -12.87 8.95 -38.05
CA PHE A 463 -11.87 8.65 -39.09
C PHE A 463 -11.57 9.86 -39.98
N THR A 464 -12.61 10.60 -40.37
CA THR A 464 -12.49 11.81 -41.19
C THR A 464 -11.71 12.88 -40.44
N PHE A 465 -12.06 13.14 -39.17
CA PHE A 465 -11.33 14.10 -38.33
C PHE A 465 -9.84 13.74 -38.22
N LEU A 466 -9.51 12.47 -37.99
CA LEU A 466 -8.12 12.02 -37.92
C LEU A 466 -7.40 12.17 -39.27
N ALA A 467 -8.03 11.75 -40.36
CA ALA A 467 -7.47 11.84 -41.70
C ALA A 467 -7.23 13.29 -42.16
N GLU A 468 -8.17 14.20 -41.90
CA GLU A 468 -8.05 15.64 -42.20
C GLU A 468 -6.87 16.28 -41.45
N ASN A 469 -6.53 15.76 -40.27
CA ASN A 469 -5.39 16.20 -39.47
C ASN A 469 -4.09 15.42 -39.76
N GLY A 470 -4.08 14.58 -40.80
CA GLY A 470 -2.91 13.84 -41.26
C GLY A 470 -2.56 12.61 -40.41
N ILE A 471 -3.53 12.06 -39.68
CA ILE A 471 -3.38 10.83 -38.88
C ILE A 471 -4.03 9.68 -39.64
N ALA A 472 -3.21 8.72 -40.07
CA ALA A 472 -3.67 7.50 -40.72
C ALA A 472 -3.99 6.43 -39.66
N VAL A 473 -5.14 5.77 -39.81
CA VAL A 473 -5.52 4.60 -39.00
C VAL A 473 -6.03 3.49 -39.92
N ASP A 474 -5.74 2.24 -39.55
CA ASP A 474 -6.24 1.07 -40.28
C ASP A 474 -7.72 0.85 -39.92
N ILE A 475 -8.61 1.45 -40.72
CA ILE A 475 -10.05 1.41 -40.48
C ILE A 475 -10.65 -0.01 -40.58
N GLU A 476 -10.02 -0.93 -41.29
CA GLU A 476 -10.50 -2.32 -41.43
C GLU A 476 -10.38 -3.06 -40.08
N GLN A 477 -9.29 -2.80 -39.35
CA GLN A 477 -9.07 -3.38 -38.02
C GLN A 477 -9.97 -2.77 -36.93
N LEU A 478 -10.52 -1.59 -37.18
CA LEU A 478 -11.40 -0.84 -36.25
C LEU A 478 -12.90 -1.11 -36.47
N LEU A 479 -13.26 -1.79 -37.55
CA LEU A 479 -14.64 -2.10 -37.93
C LEU A 479 -14.90 -3.61 -37.95
N SER A 480 -16.18 -3.99 -37.93
CA SER A 480 -16.59 -5.34 -38.32
C SER A 480 -16.49 -5.47 -39.85
N PRO A 481 -16.37 -6.69 -40.41
CA PRO A 481 -16.38 -6.86 -41.86
C PRO A 481 -17.63 -6.28 -42.55
N GLU A 482 -18.77 -6.30 -41.86
CA GLU A 482 -20.03 -5.73 -42.36
C GLU A 482 -20.02 -4.20 -42.32
N ASP A 483 -19.61 -3.62 -41.19
CA ASP A 483 -19.50 -2.17 -41.04
C ASP A 483 -18.44 -1.58 -41.96
N TYR A 484 -17.35 -2.31 -42.22
CA TYR A 484 -16.31 -1.90 -43.16
C TYR A 484 -16.83 -1.83 -44.60
N ARG A 485 -17.58 -2.84 -45.06
CA ARG A 485 -18.24 -2.80 -46.38
C ARG A 485 -19.25 -1.64 -46.45
N LEU A 486 -20.00 -1.40 -45.38
CA LEU A 486 -20.95 -0.29 -45.31
C LEU A 486 -20.23 1.08 -45.37
N GLN A 487 -19.13 1.21 -44.64
CA GLN A 487 -18.24 2.37 -44.63
C GLN A 487 -17.73 2.67 -46.05
N LEU A 488 -17.17 1.66 -46.73
CA LEU A 488 -16.68 1.80 -48.10
C LEU A 488 -17.79 2.22 -49.07
N ARG A 489 -18.98 1.61 -48.97
CA ARG A 489 -20.12 1.91 -49.86
C ARG A 489 -20.68 3.32 -49.64
N LYS A 490 -20.77 3.78 -48.39
CA LYS A 490 -21.43 5.05 -48.06
C LYS A 490 -20.50 6.25 -48.04
N PHE A 491 -19.28 6.08 -47.56
CA PHE A 491 -18.35 7.18 -47.26
C PHE A 491 -16.98 7.00 -47.94
N GLY A 492 -16.64 5.78 -48.36
CA GLY A 492 -15.30 5.45 -48.84
C GLY A 492 -14.28 5.39 -47.69
N VAL A 493 -13.00 5.45 -48.07
CA VAL A 493 -11.88 5.60 -47.14
C VAL A 493 -11.51 7.08 -47.09
N PRO A 494 -11.50 7.73 -45.90
CA PRO A 494 -11.08 9.12 -45.79
C PRO A 494 -9.65 9.32 -46.33
N ALA A 495 -9.47 10.31 -47.20
CA ALA A 495 -8.16 10.66 -47.73
C ALA A 495 -7.33 11.36 -46.64
N VAL A 496 -6.18 10.79 -46.29
CA VAL A 496 -5.29 11.38 -45.27
C VAL A 496 -4.63 12.63 -45.83
N SER A 497 -4.78 13.75 -45.13
CA SER A 497 -4.13 15.01 -45.48
C SER A 497 -2.62 14.83 -45.53
N ALA A 498 -2.00 15.23 -46.65
CA ALA A 498 -0.55 15.22 -46.80
C ALA A 498 0.16 16.19 -45.84
N ARG A 499 -0.57 17.18 -45.31
CA ARG A 499 -0.07 18.13 -44.32
C ARG A 499 -0.60 17.75 -42.95
N ARG A 500 0.25 17.14 -42.14
CA ARG A 500 -0.06 16.80 -40.75
C ARG A 500 -0.21 18.07 -39.91
N THR A 501 -1.27 18.15 -39.13
CA THR A 501 -1.49 19.25 -38.19
C THR A 501 -0.36 19.26 -37.16
N VAL A 502 0.37 20.37 -37.07
CA VAL A 502 1.48 20.52 -36.12
C VAL A 502 0.91 20.80 -34.73
N VAL A 503 1.27 19.98 -33.76
CA VAL A 503 0.87 20.17 -32.35
C VAL A 503 1.89 21.11 -31.69
N PRO A 504 1.50 22.34 -31.31
CA PRO A 504 2.40 23.25 -30.63
C PRO A 504 2.62 22.83 -29.17
N PRO A 505 3.74 23.23 -28.52
CA PRO A 505 3.89 23.05 -27.07
C PRO A 505 2.81 23.83 -26.33
N PRO A 506 2.37 23.38 -25.14
CA PRO A 506 1.29 24.02 -24.39
C PRO A 506 1.62 25.50 -24.10
N ALA A 507 0.62 26.37 -24.16
CA ALA A 507 0.79 27.83 -24.00
C ALA A 507 1.52 28.25 -22.70
N LYS A 508 1.43 27.45 -21.62
CA LYS A 508 2.17 27.67 -20.36
C LYS A 508 3.69 27.49 -20.51
N GLU A 509 4.14 26.63 -21.41
CA GLU A 509 5.56 26.45 -21.74
C GLU A 509 6.03 27.53 -22.72
N GLN A 510 5.19 27.90 -23.70
CA GLN A 510 5.48 28.99 -24.63
C GLN A 510 5.74 30.32 -23.90
N ALA A 511 4.96 30.63 -22.85
CA ALA A 511 5.17 31.81 -22.02
C ALA A 511 6.52 31.78 -21.27
N LYS A 512 7.00 30.60 -20.83
CA LYS A 512 8.30 30.44 -20.16
C LYS A 512 9.48 30.52 -21.13
N THR A 513 9.34 30.02 -22.36
CA THR A 513 10.36 30.17 -23.41
C THR A 513 10.41 31.58 -23.99
N ALA A 514 9.29 32.31 -24.05
CA ALA A 514 9.27 33.71 -24.47
C ALA A 514 9.98 34.64 -23.45
N THR A 515 10.04 34.27 -22.17
CA THR A 515 10.84 34.99 -21.15
C THR A 515 12.32 34.60 -21.14
N ARG A 516 12.73 33.61 -21.93
CA ARG A 516 14.12 33.15 -22.06
C ARG A 516 14.52 33.13 -23.54
N SER A 517 14.81 34.30 -24.08
CA SER A 517 15.65 34.45 -25.28
C SER A 517 16.81 35.41 -24.98
N PRO A 518 17.98 35.24 -25.61
CA PRO A 518 19.26 35.28 -24.91
C PRO A 518 19.95 36.65 -24.95
N THR A 519 20.60 37.00 -23.84
CA THR A 519 21.67 38.00 -23.81
C THR A 519 22.82 37.52 -24.70
N VAL A 520 22.96 38.12 -25.87
CA VAL A 520 24.11 37.90 -26.76
C VAL A 520 25.34 38.54 -26.11
N VAL A 521 26.26 37.70 -25.62
CA VAL A 521 27.62 38.09 -25.29
C VAL A 521 28.39 38.24 -26.60
N LYS A 522 28.73 39.48 -26.98
CA LYS A 522 29.68 39.76 -28.06
C LYS A 522 31.10 39.74 -27.48
N GLN A 523 31.90 38.74 -27.85
CA GLN A 523 33.36 38.85 -27.91
C GLN A 523 33.73 39.56 -29.22
N GLY A 524 34.72 40.45 -29.15
CA GLY A 524 35.07 41.38 -30.22
C GLY A 524 36.03 40.84 -31.27
N SER A 525 36.11 41.57 -32.38
CA SER A 525 37.35 41.86 -33.09
C SER A 525 37.19 43.14 -33.91
N GLU A 526 38.21 43.99 -33.87
CA GLU A 526 38.37 45.24 -34.58
C GLU A 526 38.42 45.05 -36.10
N TYR A 527 37.96 46.05 -36.89
CA TYR A 527 38.76 46.81 -37.85
C TYR A 527 37.92 47.86 -38.61
N ALA A 528 38.38 49.11 -38.51
CA ALA A 528 38.25 50.32 -39.35
C ALA A 528 37.22 50.41 -40.50
N THR A 529 36.41 51.48 -40.50
CA THR A 529 36.57 52.72 -41.32
C THR A 529 35.30 53.58 -41.29
N ALA A 530 35.47 54.90 -41.18
CA ALA A 530 34.45 55.94 -41.38
C ALA A 530 34.67 56.62 -42.77
N PRO A 531 34.02 57.74 -43.18
CA PRO A 531 32.84 58.48 -42.68
C PRO A 531 31.87 58.98 -43.81
N THR A 532 30.71 59.58 -43.47
CA THR A 532 30.12 60.88 -43.93
C THR A 532 28.60 60.97 -43.58
N SER A 533 28.15 61.98 -42.79
CA SER A 533 27.49 63.26 -43.19
C SER A 533 25.99 63.08 -43.56
N ARG A 534 24.94 63.76 -43.05
CA ARG A 534 24.74 65.19 -42.70
C ARG A 534 23.30 65.44 -42.15
N HIS A 535 23.13 66.51 -41.34
CA HIS A 535 21.95 67.40 -41.14
C HIS A 535 20.62 66.87 -40.53
N MET A 536 19.82 67.61 -39.76
CA MET A 536 19.94 68.84 -38.94
C MET A 536 18.64 69.02 -38.12
N ASP A 537 18.74 69.78 -37.02
CA ASP A 537 17.73 70.67 -36.41
C ASP A 537 16.60 70.16 -35.48
N GLU A 538 16.84 70.42 -34.19
CA GLU A 538 15.95 70.87 -33.10
C GLU A 538 15.14 72.15 -33.48
N PRO A 539 14.17 72.71 -32.69
CA PRO A 539 14.09 72.68 -31.21
C PRO A 539 12.69 72.59 -30.54
N THR A 540 12.73 72.30 -29.23
CA THR A 540 11.70 72.54 -28.20
C THR A 540 11.45 74.06 -28.00
N PRO A 541 10.34 74.53 -27.39
CA PRO A 541 10.38 74.76 -25.93
C PRO A 541 9.05 74.69 -25.15
N THR A 542 9.25 74.65 -23.84
CA THR A 542 8.37 74.71 -22.65
C THR A 542 7.59 76.02 -22.42
N ARG A 543 6.39 75.97 -21.81
CA ARG A 543 6.00 76.64 -20.52
C ARG A 543 4.48 76.59 -20.22
N ARG A 544 4.13 76.43 -18.93
CA ARG A 544 2.82 76.74 -18.27
C ARG A 544 2.73 78.26 -17.93
N PRO A 545 1.76 78.84 -17.17
CA PRO A 545 0.48 78.37 -16.57
C PRO A 545 -0.72 79.39 -16.63
N ASP A 546 -1.83 79.04 -15.94
CA ASP A 546 -2.89 79.88 -15.31
C ASP A 546 -4.19 80.30 -16.07
N ASP A 547 -5.34 79.77 -15.59
CA ASP A 547 -6.57 80.47 -15.09
C ASP A 547 -7.72 79.43 -14.91
N VAL A 548 -8.13 79.02 -13.69
CA VAL A 548 -9.04 79.62 -12.67
C VAL A 548 -10.54 79.23 -12.82
N ALA A 549 -11.00 78.45 -11.82
CA ALA A 549 -12.34 78.33 -11.19
C ALA A 549 -13.51 77.68 -12.00
N SER A 550 -14.46 76.88 -11.46
CA SER A 550 -14.95 76.70 -10.08
C SER A 550 -15.69 75.34 -9.90
N GLU A 551 -15.84 74.96 -8.63
CA GLU A 551 -16.91 74.09 -8.03
C GLU A 551 -16.77 72.55 -8.01
N PHE A 552 -15.87 72.11 -7.13
CA PHE A 552 -16.08 71.25 -5.96
C PHE A 552 -17.50 70.69 -5.65
N ILE A 553 -17.56 69.37 -5.39
CA ILE A 553 -17.71 68.84 -4.02
C ILE A 553 -16.64 67.75 -3.79
N ASN A 554 -15.87 67.97 -2.73
CA ASN A 554 -14.70 67.24 -2.20
C ASN A 554 -15.05 65.86 -1.62
N SER A 555 -14.24 64.81 -1.86
CA SER A 555 -12.93 64.44 -1.25
C SER A 555 -13.08 63.74 0.11
N ALA A 556 -12.65 62.48 0.21
CA ALA A 556 -11.37 62.02 0.82
C ALA A 556 -11.41 62.08 2.37
N VAL A 557 -10.88 61.15 3.17
CA VAL A 557 -9.51 60.63 3.29
C VAL A 557 -9.55 59.41 4.25
N GLN A 558 -8.51 58.58 4.12
CA GLN A 558 -8.00 57.48 4.97
C GLN A 558 -7.92 57.76 6.52
N PRO A 559 -7.21 56.95 7.35
CA PRO A 559 -7.44 55.58 7.82
C PRO A 559 -7.36 55.47 9.38
N ARG A 560 -7.33 54.24 9.91
CA ARG A 560 -7.14 53.76 11.32
C ARG A 560 -8.40 53.66 12.20
N ALA A 561 -8.69 52.44 12.68
CA ALA A 561 -8.46 52.01 14.07
C ALA A 561 -9.20 50.70 14.37
N VAL A 562 -8.65 49.92 15.30
CA VAL A 562 -9.14 48.62 15.80
C VAL A 562 -10.15 48.84 16.96
N VAL A 563 -11.02 47.83 17.16
CA VAL A 563 -11.86 47.50 18.35
C VAL A 563 -13.23 48.21 18.44
N PRO A 564 -14.29 47.60 19.01
CA PRO A 564 -14.90 46.28 18.79
C PRO A 564 -16.36 46.42 18.30
N ARG A 565 -17.05 45.35 17.89
CA ARG A 565 -18.50 45.39 17.64
C ARG A 565 -19.22 44.22 18.30
N ASP A 566 -19.77 44.50 19.47
CA ASP A 566 -20.97 43.86 19.98
C ASP A 566 -22.20 44.41 19.26
N GLY A 567 -23.23 43.57 19.13
CA GLY A 567 -24.62 44.02 18.97
C GLY A 567 -25.30 43.68 17.64
N ASN A 568 -25.83 42.45 17.59
CA ASN A 568 -27.12 42.07 17.00
C ASN A 568 -27.43 42.39 15.52
N GLN A 569 -27.37 41.34 14.68
CA GLN A 569 -28.37 41.06 13.65
C GLN A 569 -28.47 39.52 13.44
N PRO A 570 -29.62 39.01 12.96
CA PRO A 570 -30.38 37.95 13.62
C PRO A 570 -29.95 36.51 13.25
N LEU A 571 -30.17 35.62 14.22
CA LEU A 571 -30.08 34.16 14.12
C LEU A 571 -30.79 33.64 12.86
N ARG A 572 -30.02 33.19 11.88
CA ARG A 572 -30.48 32.17 10.94
C ARG A 572 -30.74 30.91 11.76
N GLN A 573 -32.02 30.58 11.96
CA GLN A 573 -32.45 29.26 12.41
C GLN A 573 -31.86 28.22 11.44
N THR A 574 -30.78 27.58 11.86
CA THR A 574 -30.32 26.33 11.25
C THR A 574 -31.39 25.28 11.56
N ALA A 575 -31.95 24.68 10.51
CA ALA A 575 -32.87 23.57 10.66
C ALA A 575 -32.21 22.47 11.50
N ARG A 576 -32.88 22.03 12.57
CA ARG A 576 -32.42 20.92 13.42
C ARG A 576 -32.16 19.68 12.55
N PRO A 577 -31.01 19.00 12.70
CA PRO A 577 -30.80 17.72 12.04
C PRO A 577 -31.82 16.70 12.57
N LEU A 578 -32.61 16.12 11.66
CA LEU A 578 -33.52 15.02 11.98
C LEU A 578 -32.69 13.74 12.15
N PHE A 579 -32.49 13.31 13.40
CA PHE A 579 -31.86 12.04 13.71
C PHE A 579 -32.89 10.91 13.72
N SER A 580 -32.49 9.75 13.20
CA SER A 580 -33.22 8.49 13.38
C SER A 580 -33.24 8.03 14.84
N SER A 581 -34.17 7.13 15.19
CA SER A 581 -34.25 6.53 16.53
C SER A 581 -32.95 5.85 16.95
N LEU A 582 -32.28 5.18 16.02
CA LEU A 582 -30.98 4.54 16.23
C LEU A 582 -29.87 5.54 16.56
N GLN A 583 -29.78 6.64 15.80
CA GLN A 583 -28.80 7.71 16.02
C GLN A 583 -28.99 8.39 17.37
N LEU A 584 -30.25 8.65 17.73
CA LEU A 584 -30.58 9.34 18.96
C LEU A 584 -30.35 8.43 20.19
N ALA A 585 -30.59 7.13 20.06
CA ALA A 585 -30.24 6.14 21.08
C ALA A 585 -28.72 6.04 21.28
N ALA A 586 -27.93 6.04 20.19
CA ALA A 586 -26.47 5.98 20.26
C ALA A 586 -25.87 7.23 20.94
N LEU A 587 -26.33 8.43 20.57
CA LEU A 587 -25.88 9.68 21.18
C LEU A 587 -26.21 9.75 22.67
N ARG A 588 -27.43 9.36 23.07
CA ARG A 588 -27.82 9.32 24.50
C ARG A 588 -27.04 8.27 25.29
N HIS A 589 -26.71 7.14 24.69
CA HIS A 589 -25.93 6.11 25.36
C HIS A 589 -24.48 6.57 25.59
N LEU A 590 -23.89 7.27 24.63
CA LEU A 590 -22.54 7.86 24.75
C LEU A 590 -22.48 9.05 25.71
N ASP A 591 -23.58 9.77 25.91
CA ASP A 591 -23.71 10.81 26.93
C ASP A 591 -23.73 10.21 28.35
N ALA A 592 -24.51 9.13 28.53
CA ALA A 592 -24.63 8.43 29.81
C ALA A 592 -23.39 7.57 30.15
N HIS A 593 -22.66 7.07 29.14
CA HIS A 593 -21.48 6.22 29.30
C HIS A 593 -20.31 6.72 28.44
N PRO A 594 -19.60 7.77 28.89
CA PRO A 594 -18.36 8.21 28.25
C PRO A 594 -17.34 7.07 28.23
N HIS A 595 -16.57 6.95 27.13
CA HIS A 595 -15.64 5.84 26.90
C HIS A 595 -16.33 4.47 26.77
N CYS A 596 -17.28 4.37 25.83
CA CYS A 596 -17.99 3.14 25.54
C CYS A 596 -17.27 2.33 24.44
N LYS A 597 -17.06 1.03 24.67
CA LYS A 597 -16.54 0.13 23.61
C LYS A 597 -17.60 -0.09 22.54
N PHE A 598 -17.19 -0.24 21.29
CA PHE A 598 -18.10 -0.43 20.16
C PHE A 598 -19.14 -1.54 20.38
N TYR A 599 -18.76 -2.67 20.97
CA TYR A 599 -19.68 -3.78 21.23
C TYR A 599 -20.70 -3.48 22.33
N ALA A 600 -20.32 -2.71 23.36
CA ALA A 600 -21.26 -2.28 24.39
C ALA A 600 -22.28 -1.27 23.83
N LEU A 601 -21.82 -0.37 22.95
CA LEU A 601 -22.70 0.54 22.22
C LEU A 601 -23.64 -0.22 21.27
N LEU A 602 -23.13 -1.22 20.55
CA LEU A 602 -23.91 -2.06 19.65
C LEU A 602 -25.01 -2.84 20.40
N GLU A 603 -24.68 -3.42 21.55
CA GLU A 603 -25.62 -4.13 22.40
C GLU A 603 -26.74 -3.18 22.88
N ALA A 604 -26.36 -1.98 23.34
CA ALA A 604 -27.30 -0.97 23.84
C ALA A 604 -28.28 -0.44 22.78
N VAL A 605 -27.89 -0.44 21.50
CA VAL A 605 -28.72 0.07 20.40
C VAL A 605 -29.32 -1.02 19.51
N SER A 606 -29.08 -2.29 19.84
CA SER A 606 -29.57 -3.46 19.10
C SER A 606 -31.10 -3.47 18.96
N GLY A 607 -31.82 -3.13 20.04
CA GLY A 607 -33.29 -3.00 20.06
C GLY A 607 -33.86 -1.86 19.21
N GLN A 608 -33.01 -0.98 18.65
CA GLN A 608 -33.39 0.10 17.72
C GLN A 608 -32.99 -0.22 16.27
N GLY A 609 -32.78 -1.50 15.97
CA GLY A 609 -32.33 -1.98 14.66
C GLY A 609 -30.82 -1.90 14.47
N GLY A 610 -30.06 -1.71 15.55
CA GLY A 610 -28.59 -1.67 15.52
C GLY A 610 -27.98 -3.02 15.18
N ASN A 611 -27.21 -3.08 14.10
CA ASN A 611 -26.32 -4.16 13.73
C ASN A 611 -24.91 -3.61 13.48
N VAL A 612 -23.91 -4.49 13.43
CA VAL A 612 -22.50 -4.08 13.31
C VAL A 612 -22.29 -3.10 12.15
N LEU A 613 -22.92 -3.36 11.00
CA LEU A 613 -22.72 -2.58 9.78
C LEU A 613 -23.35 -1.19 9.88
N ASN A 614 -24.60 -1.09 10.35
CA ASN A 614 -25.29 0.19 10.40
C ASN A 614 -24.83 1.07 11.57
N VAL A 615 -24.45 0.51 12.73
CA VAL A 615 -23.91 1.27 13.86
C VAL A 615 -22.52 1.81 13.51
N LYS A 616 -21.66 1.00 12.87
CA LYS A 616 -20.35 1.47 12.43
C LYS A 616 -20.46 2.53 11.33
N THR A 617 -21.26 2.27 10.30
CA THR A 617 -21.52 3.25 9.24
C THR A 617 -22.10 4.55 9.81
N MET A 618 -23.01 4.45 10.78
CA MET A 618 -23.62 5.59 11.43
C MET A 618 -22.60 6.45 12.19
N LEU A 619 -21.72 5.83 12.98
CA LEU A 619 -20.68 6.53 13.76
C LEU A 619 -19.62 7.17 12.86
N GLU A 620 -19.21 6.47 11.80
CA GLU A 620 -18.16 6.91 10.87
C GLU A 620 -18.66 7.89 9.79
N SER A 621 -19.98 8.05 9.65
CA SER A 621 -20.57 9.00 8.68
C SER A 621 -21.56 9.96 9.34
N SER A 622 -22.81 9.55 9.52
CA SER A 622 -23.90 10.44 9.92
C SER A 622 -23.71 11.10 11.29
N LEU A 623 -22.98 10.45 12.21
CA LEU A 623 -22.65 10.96 13.53
C LEU A 623 -21.19 11.40 13.68
N SER A 624 -20.37 11.33 12.62
CA SER A 624 -18.91 11.51 12.72
C SER A 624 -18.48 12.88 13.24
N GLN A 625 -19.35 13.89 13.16
CA GLN A 625 -19.11 15.22 13.73
C GLN A 625 -19.49 15.33 15.21
N TYR A 626 -20.33 14.42 15.72
CA TYR A 626 -20.89 14.41 17.07
C TYR A 626 -20.24 13.37 17.99
N VAL A 627 -19.51 12.40 17.43
CA VAL A 627 -18.78 11.37 18.17
C VAL A 627 -17.32 11.36 17.76
N GLN A 628 -16.45 10.85 18.64
CA GLN A 628 -15.04 10.65 18.37
C GLN A 628 -14.56 9.37 19.04
N GLN A 629 -13.44 8.83 18.54
CA GLN A 629 -12.79 7.66 19.09
C GLN A 629 -11.46 8.07 19.74
N ASP A 630 -11.20 7.62 20.97
CA ASP A 630 -9.93 7.89 21.65
C ASP A 630 -8.80 6.95 21.18
N GLU A 631 -7.57 7.20 21.67
CA GLU A 631 -6.36 6.44 21.31
C GLU A 631 -6.44 4.95 21.70
N GLU A 632 -7.35 4.58 22.59
CA GLU A 632 -7.57 3.23 23.08
C GLU A 632 -8.78 2.54 22.41
N GLY A 633 -9.44 3.25 21.49
CA GLY A 633 -10.52 2.71 20.66
C GLY A 633 -11.93 2.84 21.26
N TYR A 634 -12.11 3.60 22.35
CA TYR A 634 -13.43 3.86 22.92
C TYR A 634 -14.14 5.02 22.23
N TRP A 635 -15.46 4.93 22.16
CA TRP A 635 -16.33 5.96 21.60
C TRP A 635 -16.81 6.90 22.70
N LEU A 636 -16.79 8.19 22.39
CA LEU A 636 -17.31 9.27 23.22
C LEU A 636 -17.91 10.38 22.35
N LEU A 637 -18.66 11.30 22.98
CA LEU A 637 -19.16 12.48 22.29
C LEU A 637 -18.01 13.45 21.98
N SER A 638 -18.07 14.07 20.80
CA SER A 638 -17.23 15.21 20.46
C SER A 638 -17.74 16.47 21.17
N SER A 639 -16.97 17.55 21.17
CA SER A 639 -17.42 18.85 21.70
C SER A 639 -18.72 19.35 21.06
N VAL A 640 -18.92 19.04 19.78
CA VAL A 640 -20.14 19.36 19.02
C VAL A 640 -21.30 18.45 19.44
N GLY A 641 -21.05 17.16 19.72
CA GLY A 641 -22.05 16.23 20.23
C GLY A 641 -22.54 16.57 21.63
N VAL A 642 -21.64 17.00 22.51
CA VAL A 642 -21.99 17.48 23.86
C VAL A 642 -22.84 18.75 23.79
N GLN A 643 -22.48 19.71 22.93
CA GLN A 643 -23.27 20.93 22.73
C GLN A 643 -24.67 20.64 22.17
N LEU A 644 -24.79 19.73 21.20
CA LEU A 644 -26.06 19.30 20.62
C LEU A 644 -27.03 18.70 21.67
N LEU A 645 -26.51 17.89 22.59
CA LEU A 645 -27.32 17.28 23.65
C LEU A 645 -27.62 18.27 24.78
N ALA A 646 -26.68 19.17 25.12
CA ALA A 646 -26.90 20.24 26.10
C ALA A 646 -27.98 21.24 25.65
N GLU A 647 -28.05 21.58 24.37
CA GLU A 647 -29.14 22.40 23.79
C GLU A 647 -30.50 21.67 23.80
N SER A 648 -30.50 20.34 23.91
CA SER A 648 -31.71 19.50 23.99
C SER A 648 -32.23 19.33 25.42
N THR A 649 -31.42 19.65 26.44
CA THR A 649 -31.75 19.57 27.87
C THR A 649 -31.65 20.94 28.54
N GLY A 650 -32.56 21.86 28.21
CA GLY A 650 -32.76 23.08 28.99
C GLY A 650 -33.51 22.80 30.29
N ALA A 651 -32.82 22.47 31.38
CA ALA A 651 -33.23 22.74 32.77
C ALA A 651 -32.04 22.54 33.74
N ALA A 652 -31.86 23.51 34.65
CA ALA A 652 -30.73 23.72 35.55
C ALA A 652 -30.74 22.80 36.81
N PRO A 653 -29.69 22.83 37.67
CA PRO A 653 -29.19 21.70 38.47
C PRO A 653 -29.81 21.60 39.88
N SER A 654 -29.62 20.45 40.56
CA SER A 654 -29.82 20.34 42.02
C SER A 654 -28.96 19.24 42.64
N ASN A 655 -28.40 19.60 43.80
CA ASN A 655 -27.52 18.86 44.69
C ASN A 655 -28.18 17.64 45.37
N ALA A 656 -27.32 16.66 45.66
CA ALA A 656 -27.20 15.88 46.89
C ALA A 656 -28.35 15.01 47.42
N THR A 657 -27.90 13.84 47.91
CA THR A 657 -28.31 13.13 49.14
C THR A 657 -29.06 11.81 48.94
N GLN A 658 -28.36 10.73 49.31
CA GLN A 658 -28.80 9.50 49.98
C GLN A 658 -30.10 8.81 49.52
N SER A 659 -30.00 7.51 49.22
CA SER A 659 -30.51 6.40 50.06
C SER A 659 -30.71 5.16 49.18
N ALA A 660 -30.00 4.07 49.49
CA ALA A 660 -30.54 2.73 49.26
C ALA A 660 -31.71 2.50 50.25
N PRO A 661 -32.64 1.57 49.95
CA PRO A 661 -32.43 0.21 50.48
C PRO A 661 -32.87 -0.93 49.55
N GLU A 662 -32.09 -2.01 49.68
CA GLU A 662 -32.43 -3.40 50.01
C GLU A 662 -33.77 -4.08 49.62
N ALA A 663 -33.59 -5.40 49.48
CA ALA A 663 -34.49 -6.54 49.76
C ALA A 663 -35.14 -7.16 48.50
N GLU A 664 -34.62 -8.30 48.02
CA GLU A 664 -34.87 -9.68 48.53
C GLU A 664 -36.30 -10.15 48.20
N ALA A 665 -36.60 -11.40 47.85
CA ALA A 665 -35.85 -12.60 47.50
C ALA A 665 -36.90 -13.68 47.11
N ALA A 666 -36.39 -14.84 46.69
CA ALA A 666 -37.00 -16.18 46.71
C ALA A 666 -38.00 -16.52 45.58
N SER A 667 -37.70 -17.45 44.67
CA SER A 667 -37.39 -18.90 44.79
C SER A 667 -38.64 -19.78 44.84
N ALA A 668 -38.79 -20.71 43.88
CA ALA A 668 -39.35 -22.05 44.08
C ALA A 668 -39.23 -22.95 42.81
N THR A 669 -38.22 -23.81 42.83
CA THR A 669 -38.22 -25.29 42.67
C THR A 669 -39.27 -26.05 41.82
N THR A 670 -38.72 -26.84 40.86
CA THR A 670 -39.04 -28.25 40.44
C THR A 670 -40.48 -28.77 40.35
N THR A 671 -40.87 -29.35 39.20
CA THR A 671 -41.01 -30.83 39.00
C THR A 671 -41.20 -31.24 37.53
N ALA A 672 -40.97 -32.52 37.27
CA ALA A 672 -40.70 -33.20 36.00
C ALA A 672 -41.89 -33.40 35.04
N THR A 673 -41.61 -33.47 33.73
CA THR A 673 -42.06 -34.58 32.85
C THR A 673 -41.30 -34.55 31.52
N ALA A 674 -40.79 -35.72 31.13
CA ALA A 674 -40.03 -35.94 29.93
C ALA A 674 -40.95 -36.11 28.72
N THR A 675 -40.81 -35.24 27.72
CA THR A 675 -41.06 -35.57 26.31
C THR A 675 -40.03 -34.83 25.47
N ALA A 676 -39.21 -35.59 24.75
CA ALA A 676 -38.03 -35.11 24.06
C ALA A 676 -38.38 -34.28 22.82
N ALA A 677 -38.12 -32.98 22.88
CA ALA A 677 -37.76 -32.15 21.73
C ALA A 677 -36.38 -31.57 22.05
N ALA A 678 -35.33 -32.21 21.53
CA ALA A 678 -33.96 -31.84 21.80
C ALA A 678 -33.69 -30.41 21.30
N GLY A 679 -33.46 -29.47 22.22
CA GLY A 679 -32.97 -28.14 21.89
C GLY A 679 -31.61 -28.26 21.20
N SER A 680 -31.57 -27.86 19.92
CA SER A 680 -30.39 -27.96 19.06
C SER A 680 -29.16 -27.34 19.73
N ARG A 681 -28.02 -28.03 19.67
CA ARG A 681 -26.72 -27.50 20.13
C ARG A 681 -26.36 -26.17 19.46
N LEU A 682 -26.95 -25.87 18.31
CA LEU A 682 -26.81 -24.63 17.56
C LEU A 682 -27.47 -23.42 18.26
N ALA A 683 -28.56 -23.64 18.99
CA ALA A 683 -29.24 -22.58 19.75
C ALA A 683 -28.43 -22.06 20.96
N LYS A 684 -27.34 -22.75 21.30
CA LYS A 684 -26.41 -22.38 22.39
C LYS A 684 -25.10 -21.76 21.85
N LEU A 685 -24.97 -21.61 20.53
CA LEU A 685 -23.80 -21.00 19.94
C LEU A 685 -23.88 -19.48 20.07
N GLU A 686 -22.76 -18.88 20.48
CA GLU A 686 -22.58 -17.44 20.44
C GLU A 686 -22.78 -16.91 19.01
N PRO A 687 -23.30 -15.68 18.83
CA PRO A 687 -23.62 -15.13 17.50
C PRO A 687 -22.44 -15.18 16.51
N PHE A 688 -21.23 -14.99 17.01
CA PHE A 688 -20.02 -15.08 16.20
C PHE A 688 -19.71 -16.52 15.76
N ALA A 689 -19.85 -17.51 16.64
CA ALA A 689 -19.65 -18.91 16.28
C ALA A 689 -20.72 -19.37 15.27
N LEU A 690 -21.96 -18.89 15.42
CA LEU A 690 -23.02 -19.16 14.45
C LEU A 690 -22.70 -18.54 13.08
N ALA A 691 -22.20 -17.30 13.03
CA ALA A 691 -21.77 -16.66 11.77
C ALA A 691 -20.63 -17.42 11.07
N VAL A 692 -19.63 -17.90 11.84
CA VAL A 692 -18.55 -18.76 11.31
C VAL A 692 -19.11 -20.08 10.78
N LEU A 693 -20.11 -20.66 11.46
CA LEU A 693 -20.76 -21.89 11.02
C LEU A 693 -21.52 -21.70 9.70
N HIS A 694 -22.35 -20.66 9.57
CA HIS A 694 -23.05 -20.36 8.31
C HIS A 694 -22.09 -20.09 7.15
N TYR A 695 -20.95 -19.44 7.42
CA TYR A 695 -19.94 -19.22 6.39
C TYR A 695 -19.44 -20.54 5.78
N PHE A 696 -19.03 -21.49 6.61
CA PHE A 696 -18.51 -22.78 6.12
C PHE A 696 -19.61 -23.72 5.62
N ALA A 697 -20.87 -23.50 6.03
CA ALA A 697 -22.01 -24.20 5.45
C ALA A 697 -22.24 -23.78 3.99
N ALA A 698 -22.09 -22.49 3.68
CA ALA A 698 -22.22 -21.94 2.34
C ALA A 698 -20.97 -22.14 1.46
N ASN A 699 -19.80 -22.27 2.09
CA ASN A 699 -18.50 -22.36 1.40
C ASN A 699 -17.66 -23.54 1.94
N PRO A 700 -18.07 -24.80 1.68
CA PRO A 700 -17.34 -25.98 2.15
C PRO A 700 -15.98 -26.09 1.44
N GLY A 701 -14.92 -26.36 2.21
CA GLY A 701 -13.54 -26.48 1.72
C GLY A 701 -12.74 -25.18 1.76
N ASP A 702 -13.36 -24.08 2.17
CA ASP A 702 -12.64 -22.82 2.37
C ASP A 702 -11.70 -22.88 3.57
N LYS A 703 -10.58 -22.18 3.45
CA LYS A 703 -9.64 -21.94 4.54
C LYS A 703 -10.13 -20.83 5.47
N VAL A 704 -9.68 -20.89 6.72
CA VAL A 704 -9.96 -19.91 7.79
C VAL A 704 -9.77 -18.45 7.36
N ARG A 705 -8.75 -18.18 6.53
CA ARG A 705 -8.48 -16.83 6.03
C ARG A 705 -9.61 -16.23 5.18
N TYR A 706 -10.36 -17.06 4.45
CA TYR A 706 -11.46 -16.58 3.62
C TYR A 706 -12.66 -16.24 4.48
N ALA A 707 -12.99 -17.09 5.46
CA ALA A 707 -13.97 -16.79 6.49
C ALA A 707 -13.62 -15.51 7.26
N ALA A 708 -12.35 -15.36 7.66
CA ALA A 708 -11.86 -14.18 8.36
C ALA A 708 -12.00 -12.89 7.52
N ASN A 709 -11.71 -12.96 6.23
CA ASN A 709 -11.88 -11.84 5.30
C ASN A 709 -13.35 -11.49 5.06
N VAL A 710 -14.24 -12.48 4.99
CA VAL A 710 -15.67 -12.25 4.75
C VAL A 710 -16.39 -11.77 6.01
N LEU A 711 -15.99 -12.29 7.17
CA LEU A 711 -16.52 -11.91 8.48
C LEU A 711 -15.81 -10.67 9.07
N GLU A 712 -14.81 -10.11 8.38
CA GLU A 712 -14.02 -8.94 8.77
C GLU A 712 -13.39 -9.04 10.17
N VAL A 713 -12.85 -10.21 10.49
CA VAL A 713 -12.23 -10.53 11.79
C VAL A 713 -10.84 -11.11 11.61
N ASP A 714 -10.02 -11.07 12.66
CA ASP A 714 -8.72 -11.76 12.66
C ASP A 714 -8.93 -13.28 12.50
N ALA A 715 -8.10 -13.92 11.67
CA ALA A 715 -8.13 -15.36 11.46
C ALA A 715 -7.94 -16.16 12.77
N ARG A 716 -7.31 -15.58 13.79
CA ARG A 716 -7.21 -16.15 15.14
C ARG A 716 -8.57 -16.32 15.81
N LEU A 717 -9.52 -15.39 15.59
CA LEU A 717 -10.87 -15.46 16.17
C LEU A 717 -11.69 -16.55 15.49
N VAL A 718 -11.60 -16.67 14.17
CA VAL A 718 -12.24 -17.77 13.43
C VAL A 718 -11.65 -19.12 13.85
N ASN A 719 -10.33 -19.21 13.99
CA ASN A 719 -9.68 -20.41 14.55
C ASN A 719 -10.15 -20.70 15.98
N GLN A 720 -10.30 -19.69 16.83
CA GLN A 720 -10.80 -19.86 18.20
C GLN A 720 -12.24 -20.38 18.22
N ALA A 721 -13.07 -19.96 17.26
CA ALA A 721 -14.42 -20.50 17.08
C ALA A 721 -14.39 -21.98 16.60
N LEU A 722 -13.56 -22.28 15.59
CA LEU A 722 -13.43 -23.61 14.98
C LEU A 722 -12.86 -24.66 15.93
N PHE A 723 -11.86 -24.29 16.74
CA PHE A 723 -11.24 -25.17 17.73
C PHE A 723 -11.91 -25.09 19.12
N GLY A 724 -12.88 -24.19 19.29
CA GLY A 724 -13.66 -24.01 20.52
C GLY A 724 -15.13 -24.44 20.32
N PRO A 725 -16.09 -23.50 20.28
CA PRO A 725 -17.53 -23.81 20.23
C PRO A 725 -17.97 -24.63 19.01
N LEU A 726 -17.25 -24.58 17.88
CA LEU A 726 -17.56 -25.35 16.66
C LEU A 726 -16.76 -26.65 16.55
N LYS A 727 -15.98 -27.01 17.57
CA LYS A 727 -15.18 -28.23 17.58
C LYS A 727 -16.08 -29.46 17.52
N GLY A 728 -15.90 -30.28 16.48
CA GLY A 728 -16.75 -31.46 16.22
C GLY A 728 -18.07 -31.14 15.51
N ILE A 729 -18.32 -29.88 15.19
CA ILE A 729 -19.38 -29.42 14.28
C ILE A 729 -18.78 -29.22 12.88
N CYS A 730 -17.60 -28.61 12.81
CA CYS A 730 -16.78 -28.49 11.61
C CYS A 730 -15.55 -29.40 11.65
N THR A 731 -15.11 -29.88 10.48
CA THR A 731 -13.93 -30.73 10.27
C THR A 731 -13.03 -30.14 9.20
N GLN A 732 -11.72 -30.30 9.37
CA GLN A 732 -10.71 -29.84 8.42
C GLN A 732 -10.25 -30.98 7.51
N ASP A 733 -10.08 -30.71 6.22
CA ASP A 733 -9.54 -31.64 5.23
C ASP A 733 -8.00 -31.57 5.10
N ASP A 734 -7.43 -32.47 4.29
CA ASP A 734 -5.97 -32.59 4.06
C ASP A 734 -5.36 -31.36 3.35
N ARG A 735 -6.19 -30.44 2.84
CA ARG A 735 -5.79 -29.18 2.19
C ARG A 735 -6.04 -27.96 3.09
N TYR A 736 -6.33 -28.19 4.36
CA TYR A 736 -6.66 -27.19 5.38
C TYR A 736 -7.99 -26.45 5.17
N GLY A 737 -8.87 -26.97 4.30
CA GLY A 737 -10.22 -26.49 4.07
C GLY A 737 -11.19 -27.01 5.14
N TRP A 738 -12.19 -26.20 5.51
CA TRP A 738 -13.14 -26.54 6.57
C TRP A 738 -14.52 -26.88 5.99
N HIS A 739 -15.15 -27.91 6.58
CA HIS A 739 -16.44 -28.44 6.18
C HIS A 739 -17.30 -28.65 7.41
N LEU A 740 -18.63 -28.55 7.27
CA LEU A 740 -19.54 -29.02 8.31
C LEU A 740 -19.63 -30.55 8.27
N THR A 741 -19.77 -31.16 9.43
CA THR A 741 -20.14 -32.59 9.50
C THR A 741 -21.54 -32.78 8.92
N GLY A 742 -21.82 -33.92 8.28
CA GLY A 742 -23.15 -34.20 7.72
C GLY A 742 -24.30 -34.24 8.75
N ALA A 743 -23.98 -34.35 10.04
CA ALA A 743 -24.94 -34.14 11.14
C ALA A 743 -25.18 -32.64 11.40
N ALA A 744 -24.12 -31.82 11.42
CA ALA A 744 -24.21 -30.38 11.61
C ALA A 744 -24.95 -29.65 10.47
N GLN A 745 -24.77 -30.09 9.22
CA GLN A 745 -25.47 -29.51 8.06
C GLN A 745 -27.00 -29.65 8.23
N ARG A 746 -27.47 -30.86 8.55
CA ARG A 746 -28.90 -31.16 8.76
C ARG A 746 -29.49 -30.45 9.98
N GLU A 747 -28.71 -30.26 11.03
CA GLU A 747 -29.13 -29.51 12.20
C GLU A 747 -29.24 -28.00 11.92
N LEU A 748 -28.36 -27.45 11.07
CA LEU A 748 -28.39 -26.05 10.67
C LEU A 748 -29.62 -25.74 9.80
N GLU A 749 -29.90 -26.60 8.82
CA GLU A 749 -31.10 -26.51 7.97
C GLU A 749 -32.40 -26.58 8.80
N ALA A 750 -32.45 -27.47 9.81
CA ALA A 750 -33.59 -27.59 10.71
C ALA A 750 -33.74 -26.36 11.63
N PHE A 751 -32.63 -25.75 12.05
CA PHE A 751 -32.61 -24.53 12.88
C PHE A 751 -33.11 -23.31 12.10
N GLU A 752 -32.68 -23.15 10.85
CA GLU A 752 -33.15 -22.07 9.95
C GLU A 752 -34.66 -22.19 9.65
N THR A 753 -35.15 -23.42 9.42
CA THR A 753 -36.58 -23.67 9.14
C THR A 753 -37.49 -23.37 10.35
N GLN A 754 -36.96 -23.45 11.59
CA GLN A 754 -37.69 -23.07 12.81
C GLN A 754 -37.67 -21.54 13.05
N ALA A 755 -36.59 -20.86 12.65
CA ALA A 755 -36.46 -19.41 12.75
C ALA A 755 -37.38 -18.66 11.76
N GLU A 756 -37.67 -19.23 10.58
CA GLU A 756 -38.58 -18.64 9.59
C GLU A 756 -40.07 -18.78 9.93
N LYS A 757 -40.42 -19.65 10.90
CA LYS A 757 -41.80 -19.89 11.34
C LYS A 757 -42.18 -19.19 12.65
N SER A 758 -41.21 -18.52 13.28
CA SER A 758 -41.37 -17.72 14.52
C SER A 758 -41.34 -16.24 14.16
#